data_AF-A0A3N4J6Y0-F1
#
_entry.id   AF-A0A3N4J6Y0-F1
#
_cell.length_a   1.000
_cell.length_b   1.000
_cell.length_c   1.000
_cell.angle_alpha   90.00
_cell.angle_beta   90.00
_cell.angle_gamma   90.00
#
_symmetry.space_group_name_H-M   'P 1'
#
loop_
_entity.id
_entity.type
_entity.pdbx_description
1 polymer ?
#
loop_
_entity_poly.entity_id
_entity_poly.type
_entity_poly.pdbx_seq_one_letter_code
_entity_poly.pdbx_strand_id
1 'polypeptide(L)'
;MLEGRTFHLAKSESRIQWYLVFVPKAPEVLDLDHLNNVITNGMAKSPLKQRHAEILADYLIELFLRSTRLAGAGVERSWSLRNNPDLESRGSRVTLCASQWLAFQEELFNSWERDMLSDDLADTFWKDHIPCLHAYDYGQDVELLTDDPDIDFDTHLVRELARMYNIDNAATFSCAVAANITGVDDVGAAYAILGDRETIEKEYRHSMGGYSFYPLGLSPRAGNFQAQHAPYEIDDRLWAHLLETSSNRNGGNQVLFPGPFQGYSMIKQVIRHSPKVFLPRKHFWEAGLGLQRNLASTKALTVQKRISAQLRNGSPTDRARWLIAREVDQRAAGIATNKFGYRFEQIINVRVDQLACENRHLDYVIAVSVAPYVHWWHENIRVWQKWLISFEPQRSDQIFPGVLLAFGNMFDSVLTEIYEESRRIGFASLDVGKVECVAHLEMLASYTFTGEIRICPTRLWKHLGISHSISNHGFPYIDPKKLSLVSGLVEVHGWPQTAGKDSLPELTYIYALKFHYGPKLAKAHHYWALFTLFAPGRIHAVDDLYSTIHSILESLMIPETQEWVQTNLVRASQQLRDQNLKRYKAQSSSCVRTSLELESVILREFHEREEQLSDFGSAKDPFRRGRLSTLVKQCIGVKETKGETEFWPIREYTARLYETLSTLDLRDPGKNSMSFADKNATWHVCIAVALQNIPSHLKPLDGGACATSIASSLTALGVEEIPGTYRGKLSYRKTTHIRKVWDLESRQRRVAWKPRRHEDLLDPTTLSARNGIFEERIENPPPAALHFKFQTPFSELPKMIEEGCNGLMRDYQTSTTIIATQIQATLDVLDLQDPIVQLALILTSVLSIPTPLPCCPRVSGRSKFEDHAKRGREKDRWCAVLFLKMMWFRYPRLAETEFVKCLNEKQGHQKISIAFLLEIGWVRLRASVRRQFPRPNDVKLVEIEILRERYHQYWGLIRVNPQGLLERIFHGEKEWVDRVVAALD
;
A
#
# COMPACT_ATOMS: atom_id res chain seq x y z
N MET A 1 -8.28 -14.66 -21.07
CA MET A 1 -7.89 -15.29 -22.36
C MET A 1 -6.37 -15.30 -22.57
N LEU A 2 -5.63 -14.19 -22.37
CA LEU A 2 -4.16 -14.15 -22.59
C LEU A 2 -3.30 -14.34 -21.33
N GLU A 3 -3.90 -14.51 -20.14
CA GLU A 3 -3.15 -14.63 -18.88
C GLU A 3 -2.18 -15.82 -18.92
N GLY A 4 -0.91 -15.58 -18.61
CA GLY A 4 0.10 -16.64 -18.57
C GLY A 4 0.46 -17.27 -19.92
N ARG A 5 0.18 -16.62 -21.06
CA ARG A 5 0.20 -17.23 -22.42
C ARG A 5 1.00 -16.47 -23.48
N THR A 6 1.70 -15.38 -23.15
CA THR A 6 2.46 -14.59 -24.14
C THR A 6 3.95 -14.54 -23.86
N PHE A 7 4.79 -14.63 -24.89
CA PHE A 7 6.24 -14.49 -24.82
C PHE A 7 6.72 -13.52 -25.89
N HIS A 8 7.40 -12.43 -25.50
CA HIS A 8 7.98 -11.48 -26.45
C HIS A 8 9.26 -12.07 -27.06
N LEU A 9 9.23 -12.32 -28.37
CA LEU A 9 10.24 -13.09 -29.09
C LEU A 9 11.31 -12.18 -29.71
N ALA A 10 10.88 -11.20 -30.51
CA ALA A 10 11.80 -10.38 -31.31
C ALA A 10 11.21 -9.00 -31.60
N LYS A 11 12.08 -8.09 -32.06
CA LYS A 11 11.69 -6.79 -32.62
C LYS A 11 12.49 -6.51 -33.89
N SER A 12 11.89 -5.86 -34.88
CA SER A 12 12.59 -5.45 -36.11
C SER A 12 13.41 -4.19 -35.88
N GLU A 13 14.27 -3.86 -36.85
CA GLU A 13 14.92 -2.55 -36.90
C GLU A 13 13.90 -1.42 -37.15
N SER A 14 12.82 -1.71 -37.89
CA SER A 14 11.78 -0.75 -38.26
C SER A 14 10.78 -0.44 -37.15
N ARG A 15 10.37 -1.43 -36.32
CA ARG A 15 9.57 -1.37 -35.06
C ARG A 15 8.68 -2.62 -34.80
N ILE A 16 8.46 -3.48 -35.79
CA ILE A 16 7.60 -4.67 -35.70
C ILE A 16 8.01 -5.51 -34.49
N GLN A 17 7.04 -5.89 -33.66
CA GLN A 17 7.26 -6.76 -32.51
C GLN A 17 6.64 -8.13 -32.75
N TRP A 18 7.40 -9.17 -32.47
CA TRP A 18 6.95 -10.55 -32.59
C TRP A 18 6.77 -11.18 -31.23
N TYR A 19 5.65 -11.88 -31.08
CA TYR A 19 5.27 -12.60 -29.88
C TYR A 19 4.91 -14.03 -30.23
N LEU A 20 5.26 -14.97 -29.36
CA LEU A 20 4.63 -16.28 -29.33
C LEU A 20 3.44 -16.23 -28.37
N VAL A 21 2.28 -16.58 -28.88
CA VAL A 21 1.02 -16.60 -28.15
C VAL A 21 0.49 -18.02 -28.13
N PHE A 22 0.19 -18.53 -26.93
CA PHE A 22 -0.28 -19.90 -26.73
C PHE A 22 -1.80 -19.92 -26.66
N VAL A 23 -2.44 -20.36 -27.75
CA VAL A 23 -3.90 -20.38 -27.91
C VAL A 23 -4.46 -21.73 -27.40
N PRO A 24 -5.46 -21.75 -26.51
CA PRO A 24 -6.05 -23.00 -26.03
C PRO A 24 -6.67 -23.85 -27.15
N LYS A 25 -6.49 -25.18 -27.09
CA LYS A 25 -7.11 -26.13 -28.03
C LYS A 25 -8.61 -26.30 -27.81
N ALA A 26 -9.10 -26.09 -26.59
CA ALA A 26 -10.52 -26.14 -26.25
C ALA A 26 -11.06 -24.73 -25.96
N PRO A 27 -12.28 -24.38 -26.42
CA PRO A 27 -12.90 -23.10 -26.08
C PRO A 27 -13.22 -23.06 -24.58
N GLU A 28 -12.52 -22.20 -23.83
CA GLU A 28 -12.85 -21.92 -22.43
C GLU A 28 -14.20 -21.20 -22.36
N VAL A 29 -15.19 -21.82 -21.71
CA VAL A 29 -16.45 -21.13 -21.33
C VAL A 29 -16.10 -20.08 -20.29
N LEU A 30 -16.10 -18.81 -20.70
CA LEU A 30 -15.78 -17.69 -19.82
C LEU A 30 -17.05 -17.03 -19.29
N ASP A 31 -17.07 -16.87 -17.97
CA ASP A 31 -18.02 -16.04 -17.24
C ASP A 31 -17.85 -14.56 -17.63
N LEU A 32 -18.95 -13.87 -17.91
CA LEU A 32 -19.00 -12.48 -18.39
C LEU A 32 -18.32 -11.50 -17.41
N ASP A 33 -18.31 -11.81 -16.12
CA ASP A 33 -17.64 -11.01 -15.08
C ASP A 33 -16.10 -11.10 -15.14
N HIS A 34 -15.56 -12.18 -15.72
CA HIS A 34 -14.12 -12.34 -15.91
C HIS A 34 -13.61 -11.54 -17.12
N LEU A 35 -14.44 -11.40 -18.16
CA LEU A 35 -14.10 -10.67 -19.39
C LEU A 35 -13.90 -9.16 -19.12
N ASN A 36 -14.77 -8.56 -18.28
CA ASN A 36 -14.67 -7.15 -17.88
C ASN A 36 -13.40 -6.84 -17.06
N ASN A 37 -12.94 -7.78 -16.22
CA ASN A 37 -11.70 -7.66 -15.45
C ASN A 37 -10.43 -7.86 -16.28
N VAL A 38 -10.49 -8.71 -17.31
CA VAL A 38 -9.39 -8.95 -18.25
C VAL A 38 -9.18 -7.75 -19.18
N ILE A 39 -10.23 -7.06 -19.62
CA ILE A 39 -10.08 -5.86 -20.48
C ILE A 39 -9.43 -4.70 -19.71
N THR A 40 -9.68 -4.57 -18.40
CA THR A 40 -9.08 -3.50 -17.58
C THR A 40 -7.66 -3.81 -17.07
N ASN A 41 -7.25 -5.08 -16.99
CA ASN A 41 -5.94 -5.51 -16.44
C ASN A 41 -5.08 -6.33 -17.40
N GLY A 42 -5.51 -6.54 -18.65
CA GLY A 42 -5.08 -7.63 -19.54
C GLY A 42 -3.60 -7.66 -19.92
N MET A 43 -2.87 -6.55 -19.83
CA MET A 43 -1.43 -6.53 -20.09
C MET A 43 -0.57 -6.91 -18.87
N ALA A 44 -1.08 -6.78 -17.65
CA ALA A 44 -0.27 -6.99 -16.44
C ALA A 44 -0.07 -8.48 -16.09
N LYS A 45 -0.85 -9.38 -16.70
CA LYS A 45 -0.83 -10.82 -16.41
C LYS A 45 -0.68 -11.72 -17.63
N SER A 46 -0.53 -11.17 -18.83
CA SER A 46 -0.38 -11.98 -20.06
C SER A 46 0.94 -12.77 -20.17
N PRO A 47 2.09 -12.31 -19.65
CA PRO A 47 3.36 -13.02 -19.83
C PRO A 47 3.32 -14.46 -19.32
N LEU A 48 4.00 -15.37 -20.02
CA LEU A 48 4.23 -16.74 -19.55
C LEU A 48 4.74 -16.74 -18.10
N LYS A 49 4.32 -17.74 -17.32
CA LYS A 49 4.94 -18.01 -16.01
C LYS A 49 6.43 -18.29 -16.22
N GLN A 50 7.25 -17.86 -15.26
CA GLN A 50 8.71 -17.97 -15.35
C GLN A 50 9.18 -19.37 -15.80
N ARG A 51 8.64 -20.44 -15.21
CA ARG A 51 8.96 -21.83 -15.58
C ARG A 51 8.73 -22.12 -17.07
N HIS A 52 7.60 -21.70 -17.63
CA HIS A 52 7.29 -21.96 -19.04
C HIS A 52 8.15 -21.10 -19.97
N ALA A 53 8.46 -19.87 -19.57
CA ALA A 53 9.35 -18.98 -20.31
C ALA A 53 10.77 -19.55 -20.41
N GLU A 54 11.28 -20.13 -19.31
CA GLU A 54 12.60 -20.79 -19.30
C GLU A 54 12.65 -22.00 -20.24
N ILE A 55 11.66 -22.90 -20.19
CA ILE A 55 11.58 -24.06 -21.08
C ILE A 55 11.52 -23.63 -22.55
N LEU A 56 10.70 -22.62 -22.85
CA LEU A 56 10.59 -22.08 -24.21
C LEU A 56 11.90 -21.48 -24.70
N ALA A 57 12.62 -20.74 -23.84
CA ALA A 57 13.90 -20.15 -24.22
C ALA A 57 14.96 -21.22 -24.51
N ASP A 58 15.04 -22.28 -23.70
CA ASP A 58 15.97 -23.40 -23.92
C ASP A 58 15.66 -24.12 -25.24
N TYR A 59 14.38 -24.34 -25.56
CA TYR A 59 13.94 -24.89 -26.84
C TYR A 59 14.35 -24.00 -28.03
N LEU A 60 14.12 -22.69 -27.94
CA LEU A 60 14.49 -21.74 -28.98
C LEU A 60 16.02 -21.74 -29.22
N ILE A 61 16.83 -21.80 -28.16
CA ILE A 61 18.29 -21.86 -28.30
C ILE A 61 18.72 -23.14 -29.03
N GLU A 62 18.21 -24.30 -28.62
CA GLU A 62 18.55 -25.56 -29.29
C GLU A 62 18.03 -25.61 -30.74
N LEU A 63 16.91 -24.95 -31.07
CA LEU A 63 16.44 -24.77 -32.44
C LEU A 63 17.47 -24.06 -33.33
N PHE A 64 18.07 -22.98 -32.84
CA PHE A 64 19.11 -22.26 -33.56
C PHE A 64 20.41 -23.05 -33.70
N LEU A 65 20.78 -23.84 -32.68
CA LEU A 65 22.03 -24.62 -32.69
C LEU A 65 21.96 -25.83 -33.62
N ARG A 66 20.78 -26.43 -33.81
CA ARG A 66 20.60 -27.63 -34.65
C ARG A 66 20.25 -27.34 -36.11
N SER A 67 19.61 -26.20 -36.40
CA SER A 67 19.18 -25.89 -37.76
C SER A 67 20.36 -25.40 -38.61
N THR A 68 20.61 -26.09 -39.73
CA THR A 68 21.62 -25.67 -40.70
C THR A 68 21.26 -24.37 -41.41
N ARG A 69 19.97 -24.03 -41.51
CA ARG A 69 19.46 -22.79 -42.11
C ARG A 69 19.60 -21.58 -41.18
N LEU A 70 19.71 -21.82 -39.88
CA LEU A 70 19.92 -20.79 -38.86
C LEU A 70 21.36 -20.75 -38.33
N ALA A 71 22.21 -21.65 -38.82
CA ALA A 71 23.62 -21.70 -38.47
C ALA A 71 24.31 -20.36 -38.78
N GLY A 72 25.13 -19.88 -37.85
CA GLY A 72 25.85 -18.60 -38.00
C GLY A 72 25.06 -17.35 -37.61
N ALA A 73 23.83 -17.48 -37.11
CA ALA A 73 23.04 -16.34 -36.61
C ALA A 73 23.61 -15.71 -35.31
N GLY A 74 24.57 -16.37 -34.65
CA GLY A 74 25.23 -15.83 -33.44
C GLY A 74 24.56 -16.21 -32.11
N VAL A 75 23.64 -17.19 -32.10
CA VAL A 75 23.06 -17.75 -30.87
C VAL A 75 24.04 -18.75 -30.26
N GLU A 76 24.31 -18.62 -28.96
CA GLU A 76 25.24 -19.49 -28.25
C GLU A 76 24.53 -20.39 -27.23
N ARG A 77 25.06 -21.59 -26.99
CA ARG A 77 24.56 -22.53 -25.97
C ARG A 77 24.66 -21.98 -24.53
N SER A 78 25.43 -20.93 -24.32
CA SER A 78 25.60 -20.26 -23.02
C SER A 78 24.39 -19.41 -22.61
N TRP A 79 23.47 -19.11 -23.55
CA TRP A 79 22.31 -18.27 -23.30
C TRP A 79 21.31 -18.98 -22.35
N SER A 80 20.74 -18.24 -21.39
CA SER A 80 19.71 -18.79 -20.48
C SER A 80 18.97 -17.67 -19.75
N LEU A 81 17.66 -17.87 -19.52
CA LEU A 81 16.83 -16.99 -18.69
C LEU A 81 17.10 -17.16 -17.17
N ARG A 82 17.60 -18.31 -16.71
CA ARG A 82 17.75 -18.63 -15.27
C ARG A 82 18.80 -17.81 -14.55
N ASN A 83 19.89 -17.47 -15.23
CA ASN A 83 21.06 -16.83 -14.63
C ASN A 83 21.18 -15.33 -14.97
N ASN A 84 20.35 -14.80 -15.87
CA ASN A 84 20.48 -13.46 -16.42
C ASN A 84 19.11 -12.78 -16.62
N PRO A 85 18.50 -12.23 -15.55
CA PRO A 85 17.22 -11.53 -15.66
C PRO A 85 17.26 -10.23 -16.48
N ASP A 86 18.45 -9.63 -16.68
CA ASP A 86 18.66 -8.39 -17.46
C ASP A 86 19.46 -8.64 -18.77
N LEU A 87 18.89 -9.44 -19.67
CA LEU A 87 19.45 -9.74 -21.01
C LEU A 87 19.77 -8.47 -21.85
N GLU A 88 19.11 -7.33 -21.60
CA GLU A 88 19.40 -6.09 -22.32
C GLU A 88 20.80 -5.51 -22.03
N SER A 89 21.40 -5.84 -20.88
CA SER A 89 22.65 -5.22 -20.43
C SER A 89 23.94 -5.87 -20.97
N ARG A 90 23.86 -7.04 -21.62
CA ARG A 90 25.04 -7.84 -22.01
C ARG A 90 25.13 -8.28 -23.49
N GLY A 91 24.31 -7.73 -24.38
CA GLY A 91 24.50 -7.94 -25.83
C GLY A 91 24.03 -9.29 -26.36
N SER A 92 23.18 -10.04 -25.64
CA SER A 92 22.53 -11.28 -26.11
C SER A 92 21.37 -10.98 -27.08
N ARG A 93 21.69 -10.38 -28.23
CA ARG A 93 20.75 -10.12 -29.33
C ARG A 93 21.38 -10.56 -30.64
N VAL A 94 20.61 -11.23 -31.48
CA VAL A 94 21.01 -11.59 -32.84
C VAL A 94 20.14 -10.84 -33.83
N THR A 95 20.74 -10.37 -34.92
CA THR A 95 20.02 -9.79 -36.06
C THR A 95 19.91 -10.84 -37.14
N LEU A 96 18.68 -11.11 -37.58
CA LEU A 96 18.39 -12.07 -38.64
C LEU A 96 18.06 -11.33 -39.93
N CYS A 97 18.57 -11.80 -41.07
CA CYS A 97 18.09 -11.34 -42.36
C CYS A 97 16.72 -11.96 -42.70
N ALA A 98 16.03 -11.44 -43.71
CA ALA A 98 14.69 -11.89 -44.08
C ALA A 98 14.60 -13.41 -44.36
N SER A 99 15.59 -13.98 -45.05
CA SER A 99 15.62 -15.41 -45.35
C SER A 99 15.86 -16.27 -44.09
N GLN A 100 16.70 -15.82 -43.17
CA GLN A 100 16.89 -16.48 -41.86
C GLN A 100 15.62 -16.38 -40.99
N TRP A 101 14.92 -15.26 -41.04
CA TRP A 101 13.66 -15.08 -40.33
C TRP A 101 12.56 -16.02 -40.84
N LEU A 102 12.40 -16.14 -42.16
CA LEU A 102 11.48 -17.11 -42.76
C LEU A 102 11.86 -18.56 -42.40
N ALA A 103 13.15 -18.90 -42.49
CA ALA A 103 13.64 -20.22 -42.09
C ALA A 103 13.34 -20.51 -40.61
N PHE A 104 13.49 -19.53 -39.73
CA PHE A 104 13.19 -19.68 -38.31
C PHE A 104 11.71 -20.00 -38.08
N GLN A 105 10.80 -19.29 -38.76
CA GLN A 105 9.36 -19.56 -38.64
C GLN A 105 9.02 -21.00 -39.03
N GLU A 106 9.55 -21.47 -40.16
CA GLU A 106 9.32 -22.83 -40.65
C GLU A 106 9.89 -23.88 -39.68
N GLU A 107 11.15 -23.73 -39.28
CA GLU A 107 11.82 -24.67 -38.37
C GLU A 107 11.10 -24.74 -37.01
N LEU A 108 10.66 -23.59 -36.48
CA LEU A 108 9.98 -23.49 -35.19
C LEU A 108 8.71 -24.35 -35.17
N PHE A 109 7.85 -24.22 -36.17
CA PHE A 109 6.57 -24.91 -36.22
C PHE A 109 6.71 -26.36 -36.68
N ASN A 110 7.59 -26.66 -37.64
CA ASN A 110 7.81 -28.03 -38.12
C ASN A 110 8.38 -28.96 -37.04
N SER A 111 9.14 -28.43 -36.10
CA SER A 111 9.75 -29.21 -35.02
C SER A 111 8.98 -29.16 -33.69
N TRP A 112 7.95 -28.31 -33.59
CA TRP A 112 7.23 -28.05 -32.35
C TRP A 112 6.60 -29.32 -31.76
N GLU A 113 5.80 -30.04 -32.54
CA GLU A 113 5.08 -31.22 -32.07
C GLU A 113 6.03 -32.31 -31.58
N ARG A 114 7.10 -32.57 -32.32
CA ARG A 114 8.12 -33.56 -31.97
C ARG A 114 8.83 -33.22 -30.65
N ASP A 115 9.18 -31.96 -30.45
CA ASP A 115 10.13 -31.57 -29.40
C ASP A 115 9.45 -31.04 -28.12
N MET A 116 8.29 -30.38 -28.25
CA MET A 116 7.59 -29.75 -27.13
C MET A 116 6.41 -30.57 -26.60
N LEU A 117 5.91 -31.55 -27.37
CA LEU A 117 4.79 -32.41 -26.98
C LEU A 117 5.21 -33.84 -26.62
N SER A 118 6.52 -34.09 -26.48
CA SER A 118 7.07 -35.38 -26.05
C SER A 118 6.60 -35.74 -24.63
N ASP A 119 6.50 -37.05 -24.35
CA ASP A 119 6.01 -37.55 -23.05
C ASP A 119 6.93 -37.23 -21.86
N ASP A 120 8.17 -36.82 -22.12
CA ASP A 120 9.14 -36.41 -21.10
C ASP A 120 8.80 -35.06 -20.45
N LEU A 121 7.99 -34.22 -21.12
CA LEU A 121 7.48 -32.97 -20.58
C LEU A 121 6.14 -33.23 -19.87
N ALA A 122 6.18 -33.46 -18.55
CA ALA A 122 5.01 -33.71 -17.71
C ALA A 122 4.03 -32.51 -17.56
N ASP A 123 4.22 -31.43 -18.31
CA ASP A 123 3.46 -30.18 -18.19
C ASP A 123 2.31 -30.15 -19.21
N THR A 124 1.07 -30.20 -18.72
CA THR A 124 -0.13 -30.20 -19.59
C THR A 124 -0.29 -28.90 -20.37
N PHE A 125 0.36 -27.81 -19.94
CA PHE A 125 0.28 -26.51 -20.61
C PHE A 125 0.60 -26.60 -22.11
N TRP A 126 1.68 -27.29 -22.49
CA TRP A 126 2.08 -27.40 -23.89
C TRP A 126 1.12 -28.29 -24.70
N LYS A 127 0.57 -29.33 -24.07
CA LYS A 127 -0.42 -30.24 -24.69
C LYS A 127 -1.76 -29.56 -24.93
N ASP A 128 -2.15 -28.64 -24.05
CA ASP A 128 -3.46 -27.96 -24.08
C ASP A 128 -3.48 -26.71 -24.97
N HIS A 129 -2.33 -26.24 -25.46
CA HIS A 129 -2.22 -25.00 -26.25
C HIS A 129 -1.50 -25.22 -27.59
N ILE A 130 -1.79 -24.33 -28.55
CA ILE A 130 -1.15 -24.25 -29.87
C ILE A 130 -0.30 -22.97 -29.89
N PRO A 131 1.00 -23.04 -30.24
CA PRO A 131 1.80 -21.85 -30.44
C PRO A 131 1.34 -21.10 -31.69
N CYS A 132 1.21 -19.79 -31.60
CA CYS A 132 0.94 -18.91 -32.73
C CYS A 132 1.96 -17.77 -32.73
N LEU A 133 2.52 -17.46 -33.90
CA LEU A 133 3.39 -16.30 -34.07
C LEU A 133 2.53 -15.08 -34.39
N HIS A 134 2.60 -14.08 -33.53
CA HIS A 134 1.90 -12.81 -33.71
C HIS A 134 2.92 -11.74 -34.07
N ALA A 135 2.72 -11.08 -35.21
CA ALA A 135 3.48 -9.92 -35.63
C ALA A 135 2.63 -8.67 -35.43
N TYR A 136 3.17 -7.68 -34.72
CA TYR A 136 2.49 -6.41 -34.50
C TYR A 136 3.37 -5.26 -34.95
N ASP A 137 2.89 -4.49 -35.91
CA ASP A 137 3.45 -3.19 -36.25
C ASP A 137 2.55 -2.08 -35.68
N TYR A 138 3.06 -1.35 -34.69
CA TYR A 138 2.32 -0.29 -34.02
C TYR A 138 3.07 1.04 -34.12
N GLY A 139 2.36 2.10 -34.53
CA GLY A 139 2.78 3.48 -34.27
C GLY A 139 3.65 4.12 -35.34
N GLN A 140 3.57 3.69 -36.59
CA GLN A 140 4.06 4.46 -37.73
C GLN A 140 3.10 4.34 -38.92
N ASP A 141 2.97 5.43 -39.66
CA ASP A 141 2.30 5.45 -40.94
C ASP A 141 3.34 5.10 -42.00
N VAL A 142 3.15 3.99 -42.69
CA VAL A 142 3.90 3.69 -43.91
C VAL A 142 3.09 4.31 -45.04
N GLU A 143 3.65 5.33 -45.68
CA GLU A 143 3.06 5.83 -46.93
C GLU A 143 3.07 4.68 -47.94
N LEU A 144 1.91 4.43 -48.53
CA LEU A 144 1.69 3.35 -49.48
C LEU A 144 2.22 3.71 -50.88
N LEU A 145 3.18 4.65 -50.97
CA LEU A 145 3.74 5.13 -52.22
C LEU A 145 4.98 4.34 -52.59
N THR A 146 5.11 4.09 -53.89
CA THR A 146 6.27 3.45 -54.51
C THR A 146 7.12 4.53 -55.17
N ASP A 147 8.43 4.53 -54.90
CA ASP A 147 9.41 5.38 -55.58
C ASP A 147 9.64 4.94 -57.04
N ASP A 148 9.15 3.74 -57.39
CA ASP A 148 9.25 3.14 -58.71
C ASP A 148 7.92 3.33 -59.48
N PRO A 149 7.89 4.19 -60.50
CA PRO A 149 6.68 4.45 -61.28
C PRO A 149 6.23 3.25 -62.13
N ASP A 150 7.07 2.22 -62.30
CA ASP A 150 6.79 1.05 -63.13
C ASP A 150 6.15 -0.12 -62.35
N ILE A 151 6.00 0.01 -61.03
CA ILE A 151 5.38 -1.02 -60.17
C ILE A 151 4.09 -0.45 -59.58
N ASP A 152 2.95 -1.11 -59.83
CA ASP A 152 1.70 -0.71 -59.19
C ASP A 152 1.72 -0.99 -57.67
N PHE A 153 0.88 -0.26 -56.95
CA PHE A 153 0.80 -0.33 -55.48
C PHE A 153 0.58 -1.75 -54.95
N ASP A 154 -0.35 -2.49 -55.55
CA ASP A 154 -0.74 -3.82 -55.10
C ASP A 154 0.45 -4.78 -55.21
N THR A 155 1.16 -4.74 -56.34
CA THR A 155 2.36 -5.53 -56.62
C THR A 155 3.49 -5.20 -55.65
N HIS A 156 3.72 -3.92 -55.35
CA HIS A 156 4.74 -3.51 -54.38
C HIS A 156 4.42 -4.05 -52.97
N LEU A 157 3.18 -3.89 -52.51
CA LEU A 157 2.75 -4.34 -51.19
C LEU A 157 2.85 -5.87 -51.05
N VAL A 158 2.42 -6.62 -52.07
CA VAL A 158 2.56 -8.09 -52.10
C VAL A 158 4.03 -8.49 -52.00
N ARG A 159 4.93 -7.85 -52.76
CA ARG A 159 6.36 -8.16 -52.72
C ARG A 159 6.96 -7.95 -51.33
N GLU A 160 6.67 -6.84 -50.68
CA GLU A 160 7.21 -6.55 -49.34
C GLU A 160 6.66 -7.49 -48.27
N LEU A 161 5.38 -7.84 -48.31
CA LEU A 161 4.80 -8.82 -47.39
C LEU A 161 5.35 -10.23 -47.62
N ALA A 162 5.50 -10.65 -48.90
CA ALA A 162 6.03 -11.96 -49.27
C ALA A 162 7.48 -12.18 -48.80
N ARG A 163 8.26 -11.10 -48.61
CA ARG A 163 9.62 -11.18 -48.08
C ARG A 163 9.68 -11.53 -46.59
N MET A 164 8.60 -11.28 -45.85
CA MET A 164 8.58 -11.42 -44.38
C MET A 164 7.65 -12.53 -43.89
N TYR A 165 6.62 -12.85 -44.67
CA TYR A 165 5.53 -13.73 -44.24
C TYR A 165 5.23 -14.80 -45.28
N ASN A 166 5.08 -16.03 -44.81
CA ASN A 166 4.47 -17.11 -45.58
C ASN A 166 2.96 -17.13 -45.29
N ILE A 167 2.16 -16.63 -46.24
CA ILE A 167 0.70 -16.49 -46.07
C ILE A 167 -0.02 -17.83 -45.99
N ASP A 168 0.52 -18.90 -46.58
CA ASP A 168 -0.08 -20.24 -46.53
C ASP A 168 -0.19 -20.78 -45.10
N ASN A 169 0.71 -20.33 -44.23
CA ASN A 169 0.79 -20.68 -42.82
C ASN A 169 0.16 -19.62 -41.90
N ALA A 170 -0.50 -18.61 -42.46
CA ALA A 170 -1.21 -17.61 -41.67
C ALA A 170 -2.65 -18.04 -41.41
N ALA A 171 -3.09 -17.90 -40.16
CA ALA A 171 -4.51 -18.06 -39.84
C ALA A 171 -5.31 -16.80 -40.19
N THR A 172 -4.72 -15.62 -39.94
CA THR A 172 -5.39 -14.34 -40.08
C THR A 172 -4.44 -13.28 -40.61
N PHE A 173 -4.94 -12.44 -41.51
CA PHE A 173 -4.29 -11.20 -41.93
C PHE A 173 -5.15 -10.02 -41.49
N SER A 174 -4.55 -9.04 -40.83
CA SER A 174 -5.26 -7.86 -40.34
C SER A 174 -4.42 -6.61 -40.61
N CYS A 175 -5.03 -5.58 -41.20
CA CYS A 175 -4.37 -4.32 -41.50
C CYS A 175 -5.28 -3.13 -41.17
N ALA A 176 -4.69 -2.02 -40.75
CA ALA A 176 -5.38 -0.74 -40.67
C ALA A 176 -5.02 0.10 -41.89
N VAL A 177 -5.99 0.41 -42.74
CA VAL A 177 -5.79 1.23 -43.94
C VAL A 177 -6.37 2.61 -43.69
N ALA A 178 -5.58 3.64 -43.95
CA ALA A 178 -5.94 5.01 -43.63
C ALA A 178 -5.91 5.95 -44.85
N ALA A 179 -6.94 6.78 -44.97
CA ALA A 179 -7.01 7.88 -45.92
C ALA A 179 -6.76 9.21 -45.19
N ASN A 180 -5.74 9.95 -45.61
CA ASN A 180 -5.40 11.27 -45.07
C ASN A 180 -5.96 12.36 -45.98
N ILE A 181 -6.81 13.22 -45.42
CA ILE A 181 -7.43 14.35 -46.12
C ILE A 181 -6.77 15.64 -45.65
N THR A 182 -6.14 16.34 -46.58
CA THR A 182 -5.56 17.68 -46.35
C THR A 182 -6.21 18.67 -47.30
N GLY A 183 -6.72 19.79 -46.76
CA GLY A 183 -7.21 20.90 -47.56
C GLY A 183 -6.15 22.00 -47.65
N VAL A 184 -5.93 22.57 -48.83
CA VAL A 184 -5.10 23.77 -49.04
C VAL A 184 -5.87 24.78 -49.88
N ASP A 185 -5.62 26.07 -49.66
CA ASP A 185 -6.15 27.14 -50.51
C ASP A 185 -5.29 27.34 -51.77
N ASP A 186 -5.69 28.28 -52.62
CA ASP A 186 -5.00 28.57 -53.90
C ASP A 186 -3.55 29.05 -53.73
N VAL A 187 -3.18 29.49 -52.52
CA VAL A 187 -1.83 29.98 -52.16
C VAL A 187 -1.05 28.90 -51.38
N GLY A 188 -1.64 27.71 -51.17
CA GLY A 188 -1.03 26.58 -50.47
C GLY A 188 -1.17 26.62 -48.95
N ALA A 189 -1.99 27.51 -48.38
CA ALA A 189 -2.24 27.56 -46.95
C ALA A 189 -3.23 26.46 -46.52
N ALA A 190 -2.91 25.73 -45.47
CA ALA A 190 -3.69 24.57 -45.05
C ALA A 190 -5.00 24.94 -44.33
N TYR A 191 -6.10 24.27 -44.69
CA TYR A 191 -7.34 24.28 -43.93
C TYR A 191 -7.23 23.37 -42.71
N ALA A 192 -7.80 23.81 -41.60
CA ALA A 192 -8.03 22.93 -40.47
C ALA A 192 -9.34 22.17 -40.66
N ILE A 193 -9.33 20.85 -40.42
CA ILE A 193 -10.47 19.98 -40.72
C ILE A 193 -10.80 19.08 -39.52
N LEU A 194 -12.09 18.97 -39.19
CA LEU A 194 -12.62 18.12 -38.12
C LEU A 194 -13.88 17.37 -38.55
N GLY A 195 -14.22 16.28 -37.87
CA GLY A 195 -15.49 15.58 -38.09
C GLY A 195 -16.69 16.39 -37.59
N ASP A 196 -17.74 16.47 -38.39
CA ASP A 196 -19.03 17.06 -38.01
C ASP A 196 -19.92 16.01 -37.33
N ARG A 197 -20.17 16.19 -36.04
CA ARG A 197 -21.01 15.28 -35.26
C ARG A 197 -22.36 15.05 -35.92
N GLU A 198 -23.01 16.12 -36.39
CA GLU A 198 -24.39 16.01 -36.85
C GLU A 198 -24.48 15.15 -38.10
N THR A 199 -23.56 15.32 -39.06
CA THR A 199 -23.57 14.57 -40.32
C THR A 199 -23.09 13.15 -40.12
N ILE A 200 -22.05 12.94 -39.32
CA ILE A 200 -21.57 11.62 -38.92
C ILE A 200 -22.70 10.84 -38.23
N GLU A 201 -23.42 11.47 -37.30
CA GLU A 201 -24.55 10.83 -36.61
C GLU A 201 -25.60 10.32 -37.61
N LYS A 202 -25.88 11.04 -38.71
CA LYS A 202 -26.86 10.60 -39.73
C LYS A 202 -26.45 9.29 -40.39
N GLU A 203 -25.16 9.09 -40.64
CA GLU A 203 -24.62 7.86 -41.25
C GLU A 203 -24.81 6.64 -40.34
N TYR A 204 -24.87 6.85 -39.02
CA TYR A 204 -25.01 5.78 -38.03
C TYR A 204 -26.41 5.67 -37.42
N ARG A 205 -27.39 6.48 -37.83
CA ARG A 205 -28.77 6.44 -37.28
C ARG A 205 -29.45 5.08 -37.43
N HIS A 206 -29.11 4.34 -38.48
CA HIS A 206 -29.69 3.02 -38.76
C HIS A 206 -29.00 1.89 -38.00
N SER A 207 -27.81 2.15 -37.44
CA SER A 207 -27.06 1.23 -36.58
C SER A 207 -27.27 1.58 -35.11
N MET A 208 -28.04 0.79 -34.37
CA MET A 208 -28.25 1.03 -32.94
C MET A 208 -26.91 1.07 -32.18
N GLY A 209 -26.53 2.25 -31.67
CA GLY A 209 -25.41 2.41 -30.74
C GLY A 209 -24.00 2.16 -31.30
N GLY A 210 -23.80 2.27 -32.62
CA GLY A 210 -22.59 1.81 -33.31
C GLY A 210 -21.36 2.74 -33.27
N TYR A 211 -21.47 3.98 -32.79
CA TYR A 211 -20.36 4.95 -32.81
C TYR A 211 -20.21 5.77 -31.51
N SER A 212 -18.98 6.23 -31.27
CA SER A 212 -18.58 7.11 -30.18
C SER A 212 -17.95 8.38 -30.76
N PHE A 213 -18.41 9.54 -30.30
CA PHE A 213 -17.88 10.85 -30.70
C PHE A 213 -16.98 11.43 -29.60
N TYR A 214 -15.86 12.00 -30.02
CA TYR A 214 -14.81 12.56 -29.17
C TYR A 214 -14.66 14.05 -29.52
N PRO A 215 -15.36 14.94 -28.81
CA PRO A 215 -15.29 16.38 -29.09
C PRO A 215 -13.88 16.93 -28.87
N LEU A 216 -13.46 17.87 -29.72
CA LEU A 216 -12.19 18.57 -29.57
C LEU A 216 -12.44 20.04 -29.23
N GLY A 217 -11.63 20.59 -28.32
CA GLY A 217 -11.79 21.98 -27.89
C GLY A 217 -13.10 22.23 -27.17
N LEU A 218 -13.64 21.20 -26.52
CA LEU A 218 -14.96 21.19 -25.88
C LEU A 218 -16.13 21.43 -26.84
N SER A 219 -15.91 21.44 -28.16
CA SER A 219 -16.95 21.68 -29.16
C SER A 219 -18.01 20.57 -29.14
N PRO A 220 -19.32 20.89 -29.01
CA PRO A 220 -20.37 19.87 -29.09
C PRO A 220 -20.56 19.32 -30.52
N ARG A 221 -20.03 20.03 -31.54
CA ARG A 221 -20.22 19.72 -32.96
C ARG A 221 -18.98 19.13 -33.63
N ALA A 222 -17.77 19.59 -33.29
CA ALA A 222 -16.55 19.25 -34.03
C ALA A 222 -15.63 18.31 -33.24
N GLY A 223 -15.09 17.26 -33.89
CA GLY A 223 -14.23 16.31 -33.20
C GLY A 223 -13.79 15.08 -33.99
N ASN A 224 -13.39 14.07 -33.24
CA ASN A 224 -13.02 12.74 -33.73
C ASN A 224 -14.16 11.75 -33.47
N PHE A 225 -14.15 10.59 -34.10
CA PHE A 225 -15.10 9.52 -33.81
C PHE A 225 -14.49 8.14 -34.01
N GLN A 226 -15.09 7.14 -33.36
CA GLN A 226 -14.79 5.73 -33.57
C GLN A 226 -16.11 4.96 -33.67
N ALA A 227 -16.16 3.98 -34.54
CA ALA A 227 -17.33 3.14 -34.78
C ALA A 227 -16.91 1.68 -34.95
N GLN A 228 -17.83 0.76 -34.68
CA GLN A 228 -17.59 -0.67 -34.91
C GLN A 228 -17.66 -1.05 -36.40
N HIS A 229 -18.35 -0.23 -37.20
CA HIS A 229 -18.53 -0.41 -38.63
C HIS A 229 -18.21 0.89 -39.36
N ALA A 230 -17.98 0.81 -40.66
CA ALA A 230 -17.79 1.99 -41.50
C ALA A 230 -19.08 2.84 -41.59
N PRO A 231 -19.01 4.11 -42.02
CA PRO A 231 -20.20 4.88 -42.37
C PRO A 231 -21.03 4.13 -43.42
N TYR A 232 -22.36 4.29 -43.38
CA TYR A 232 -23.30 3.61 -44.30
C TYR A 232 -22.86 3.74 -45.77
N GLU A 233 -22.38 4.90 -46.18
CA GLU A 233 -21.86 5.11 -47.55
C GLU A 233 -20.74 4.14 -47.96
N ILE A 234 -19.84 3.79 -47.04
CA ILE A 234 -18.74 2.85 -47.33
C ILE A 234 -19.25 1.42 -47.16
N ASP A 235 -20.02 1.16 -46.10
CA ASP A 235 -20.50 -0.17 -45.79
C ASP A 235 -21.40 -0.73 -46.89
N ASP A 236 -22.35 0.06 -47.37
CA ASP A 236 -23.32 -0.33 -48.42
C ASP A 236 -22.68 -0.34 -49.82
N ARG A 237 -21.85 0.66 -50.15
CA ARG A 237 -21.33 0.83 -51.53
C ARG A 237 -20.02 0.10 -51.80
N LEU A 238 -19.28 -0.28 -50.77
CA LEU A 238 -18.02 -1.01 -50.89
C LEU A 238 -18.09 -2.37 -50.21
N TRP A 239 -18.34 -2.40 -48.90
CA TRP A 239 -18.19 -3.64 -48.13
C TRP A 239 -19.25 -4.67 -48.47
N ALA A 240 -20.52 -4.30 -48.62
CA ALA A 240 -21.60 -5.23 -48.93
C ALA A 240 -21.28 -6.08 -50.18
N HIS A 241 -20.83 -5.44 -51.27
CA HIS A 241 -20.46 -6.13 -52.50
C HIS A 241 -19.21 -7.00 -52.36
N LEU A 242 -18.18 -6.53 -51.65
CA LEU A 242 -16.94 -7.29 -51.45
C LEU A 242 -17.12 -8.50 -50.55
N LEU A 243 -17.96 -8.38 -49.51
CA LEU A 243 -18.27 -9.48 -48.60
C LEU A 243 -19.01 -10.60 -49.34
N GLU A 244 -20.00 -10.26 -50.16
CA GLU A 244 -20.71 -11.23 -50.99
C GLU A 244 -19.78 -11.88 -52.03
N THR A 245 -19.02 -11.07 -52.77
CA THR A 245 -18.13 -11.56 -53.83
C THR A 245 -17.02 -12.45 -53.28
N SER A 246 -16.39 -12.04 -52.16
CA SER A 246 -15.34 -12.83 -51.52
C SER A 246 -15.89 -14.14 -50.93
N SER A 247 -17.09 -14.13 -50.35
CA SER A 247 -17.76 -15.33 -49.86
C SER A 247 -18.04 -16.32 -51.00
N ASN A 248 -18.62 -15.83 -52.10
CA ASN A 248 -18.92 -16.65 -53.29
C ASN A 248 -17.65 -17.28 -53.89
N ARG A 249 -16.54 -16.53 -53.93
CA ARG A 249 -15.23 -17.04 -54.42
C ARG A 249 -14.56 -18.04 -53.48
N ASN A 250 -15.00 -18.15 -52.24
CA ASN A 250 -14.45 -19.07 -51.23
C ASN A 250 -15.49 -20.11 -50.78
N GLY A 251 -16.37 -20.54 -51.68
CA GLY A 251 -17.31 -21.63 -51.41
C GLY A 251 -18.38 -21.29 -50.36
N GLY A 252 -18.72 -20.01 -50.21
CA GLY A 252 -19.67 -19.51 -49.22
C GLY A 252 -19.06 -19.22 -47.84
N ASN A 253 -17.74 -19.41 -47.66
CA ASN A 253 -17.06 -19.04 -46.43
C ASN A 253 -16.92 -17.53 -46.32
N GLN A 254 -17.36 -16.95 -45.21
CA GLN A 254 -17.13 -15.55 -44.91
C GLN A 254 -15.66 -15.34 -44.52
N VAL A 255 -14.83 -14.88 -45.46
CA VAL A 255 -13.38 -14.74 -45.25
C VAL A 255 -12.95 -13.31 -44.94
N LEU A 256 -13.70 -12.31 -45.40
CA LEU A 256 -13.41 -10.89 -45.22
C LEU A 256 -14.30 -10.29 -44.12
N PHE A 257 -13.71 -9.47 -43.25
CA PHE A 257 -14.41 -8.80 -42.15
C PHE A 257 -13.90 -7.36 -41.97
N PRO A 258 -14.69 -6.33 -42.34
CA PRO A 258 -14.41 -4.97 -41.95
C PRO A 258 -14.57 -4.84 -40.43
N GLY A 259 -13.50 -4.41 -39.77
CA GLY A 259 -13.46 -4.15 -38.34
C GLY A 259 -13.85 -2.71 -37.98
N PRO A 260 -13.39 -2.22 -36.82
CA PRO A 260 -13.65 -0.86 -36.39
C PRO A 260 -13.16 0.20 -37.40
N PHE A 261 -13.95 1.26 -37.53
CA PHE A 261 -13.65 2.44 -38.33
C PHE A 261 -13.43 3.65 -37.40
N GLN A 262 -12.49 4.52 -37.74
CA GLN A 262 -12.26 5.74 -36.96
C GLN A 262 -11.92 6.93 -37.84
N GLY A 263 -12.45 8.10 -37.46
CA GLY A 263 -12.10 9.39 -38.01
C GLY A 263 -11.40 10.23 -36.94
N TYR A 264 -10.21 10.73 -37.23
CA TYR A 264 -9.50 11.59 -36.28
C TYR A 264 -8.62 12.64 -36.93
N SER A 265 -8.53 13.81 -36.29
CA SER A 265 -7.60 14.86 -36.70
C SER A 265 -6.15 14.36 -36.62
N MET A 266 -5.37 14.63 -37.66
CA MET A 266 -3.96 14.24 -37.75
C MET A 266 -3.10 14.88 -36.66
N ILE A 267 -3.58 15.96 -36.03
CA ILE A 267 -2.95 16.54 -34.84
C ILE A 267 -2.82 15.52 -33.70
N LYS A 268 -3.70 14.50 -33.65
CA LYS A 268 -3.61 13.38 -32.69
C LYS A 268 -2.26 12.66 -32.76
N GLN A 269 -1.63 12.57 -33.94
CA GLN A 269 -0.33 11.92 -34.12
C GLN A 269 0.80 12.71 -33.46
N VAL A 270 0.68 14.05 -33.47
CA VAL A 270 1.64 14.94 -32.80
C VAL A 270 1.48 14.85 -31.27
N ILE A 271 0.23 14.77 -30.80
CA ILE A 271 -0.19 14.79 -29.39
C ILE A 271 0.03 13.44 -28.67
N ARG A 272 -0.31 12.31 -29.32
CA ARG A 272 -0.32 10.96 -28.70
C ARG A 272 0.73 10.03 -29.30
N HIS A 273 2.01 10.28 -29.04
CA HIS A 273 3.07 9.32 -29.42
C HIS A 273 3.01 7.97 -28.65
N SER A 274 2.19 7.84 -27.59
CA SER A 274 1.96 6.56 -26.91
C SER A 274 0.62 6.52 -26.13
N PRO A 275 -0.08 5.38 -26.09
CA PRO A 275 -1.29 5.18 -25.28
C PRO A 275 -1.08 5.43 -23.78
N LYS A 276 0.17 5.29 -23.29
CA LYS A 276 0.51 5.48 -21.87
C LYS A 276 0.53 6.95 -21.45
N VAL A 277 0.50 7.88 -22.40
CA VAL A 277 0.74 9.30 -22.16
C VAL A 277 -0.51 9.98 -21.62
N PHE A 278 -1.69 9.68 -22.18
CA PHE A 278 -2.99 10.15 -21.71
C PHE A 278 -3.71 9.06 -20.91
N LEU A 279 -3.03 8.46 -19.93
CA LEU A 279 -3.76 7.62 -18.99
C LEU A 279 -4.57 8.55 -18.07
N PRO A 280 -5.92 8.49 -18.11
CA PRO A 280 -6.84 9.40 -17.40
C PRO A 280 -6.79 9.32 -15.87
N ARG A 281 -5.83 8.55 -15.35
CA ARG A 281 -5.60 8.32 -13.92
C ARG A 281 -4.24 8.85 -13.47
N LYS A 282 -3.40 9.32 -14.41
CA LYS A 282 -2.05 9.83 -14.13
C LYS A 282 -2.04 11.24 -13.57
N HIS A 283 -3.18 11.90 -13.45
CA HIS A 283 -3.27 13.31 -13.12
C HIS A 283 -2.35 13.70 -11.97
N PHE A 284 -1.47 14.66 -12.23
CA PHE A 284 -0.30 14.92 -11.39
C PHE A 284 -0.55 16.07 -10.43
N TRP A 285 -1.36 17.06 -10.80
CA TRP A 285 -1.60 18.23 -9.96
C TRP A 285 -2.40 17.83 -8.73
N GLU A 286 -3.56 17.17 -8.88
CA GLU A 286 -4.31 16.71 -7.70
C GLU A 286 -3.58 15.60 -6.93
N ALA A 287 -2.73 14.79 -7.57
CA ALA A 287 -1.94 13.80 -6.85
C ALA A 287 -0.86 14.47 -5.98
N GLY A 288 -0.19 15.49 -6.52
CA GLY A 288 0.80 16.27 -5.80
C GLY A 288 0.19 17.09 -4.65
N LEU A 289 -1.01 17.64 -4.86
CA LEU A 289 -1.70 18.53 -3.91
C LEU A 289 -2.59 17.79 -2.91
N GLY A 290 -3.23 16.70 -3.35
CA GLY A 290 -4.29 16.03 -2.61
C GLY A 290 -3.83 15.06 -1.53
N LEU A 291 -2.51 14.82 -1.40
CA LEU A 291 -1.96 13.93 -0.38
C LEU A 291 -1.90 14.60 1.00
N GLN A 292 -2.59 14.01 1.97
CA GLN A 292 -2.71 14.47 3.34
C GLN A 292 -1.55 13.86 4.12
N ARG A 293 -0.69 14.73 4.68
CA ARG A 293 0.60 14.29 5.25
C ARG A 293 0.46 13.31 6.41
N ASN A 294 -0.64 13.38 7.15
CA ASN A 294 -0.95 12.52 8.27
C ASN A 294 -1.47 11.12 7.88
N LEU A 295 -1.93 10.95 6.63
CA LEU A 295 -2.22 9.63 6.04
C LEU A 295 -1.03 9.08 5.25
N ALA A 296 -0.01 9.90 4.98
CA ALA A 296 1.06 9.56 4.07
C ALA A 296 2.18 8.76 4.75
N SER A 297 2.47 7.58 4.19
CA SER A 297 3.70 6.83 4.53
C SER A 297 4.96 7.54 4.02
N THR A 298 6.14 7.15 4.52
CA THR A 298 7.42 7.66 3.99
C THR A 298 7.56 7.42 2.48
N LYS A 299 7.06 6.28 1.99
CA LYS A 299 7.02 5.95 0.55
C LYS A 299 6.09 6.91 -0.20
N ALA A 300 4.89 7.17 0.30
CA ALA A 300 3.94 8.10 -0.32
C ALA A 300 4.51 9.53 -0.38
N LEU A 301 5.13 10.01 0.71
CA LEU A 301 5.80 11.31 0.73
C LEU A 301 6.97 11.39 -0.27
N THR A 302 7.65 10.27 -0.54
CA THR A 302 8.73 10.21 -1.54
C THR A 302 8.17 10.28 -2.95
N VAL A 303 7.06 9.60 -3.22
CA VAL A 303 6.32 9.69 -4.48
C VAL A 303 5.79 11.11 -4.68
N GLN A 304 5.19 11.73 -3.66
CA GLN A 304 4.72 13.12 -3.72
C GLN A 304 5.88 14.07 -4.03
N LYS A 305 7.02 13.96 -3.34
CA LYS A 305 8.21 14.78 -3.65
C LYS A 305 8.65 14.65 -5.10
N ARG A 306 8.60 13.43 -5.66
CA ARG A 306 8.91 13.18 -7.08
C ARG A 306 7.90 13.87 -7.99
N ILE A 307 6.61 13.70 -7.74
CA ILE A 307 5.53 14.37 -8.49
C ILE A 307 5.70 15.90 -8.41
N SER A 308 5.88 16.46 -7.21
CA SER A 308 6.13 17.89 -7.02
C SER A 308 7.41 18.39 -7.69
N ALA A 309 8.47 17.57 -7.76
CA ALA A 309 9.69 17.93 -8.49
C ALA A 309 9.45 17.96 -10.00
N GLN A 310 8.69 16.99 -10.52
CA GLN A 310 8.28 16.99 -11.93
C GLN A 310 7.37 18.19 -12.25
N LEU A 311 6.48 18.55 -11.33
CA LEU A 311 5.68 19.79 -11.37
C LEU A 311 6.50 21.08 -11.14
N ARG A 312 7.83 21.03 -10.95
CA ARG A 312 8.67 22.22 -10.72
C ARG A 312 9.77 22.40 -11.75
N ASN A 313 10.42 21.30 -12.15
CA ASN A 313 11.68 21.31 -12.88
C ASN A 313 11.59 20.57 -14.22
N GLY A 314 10.37 20.26 -14.69
CA GLY A 314 10.19 19.49 -15.92
C GLY A 314 10.88 20.17 -17.11
N SER A 315 11.93 19.55 -17.62
CA SER A 315 12.38 19.72 -19.00
C SER A 315 11.19 19.48 -19.95
N PRO A 316 11.15 20.07 -21.17
CA PRO A 316 10.22 19.68 -22.23
C PRO A 316 10.09 18.15 -22.45
N THR A 317 11.07 17.38 -22.01
CA THR A 317 11.08 15.91 -22.11
C THR A 317 10.54 15.17 -20.87
N ASP A 318 10.18 15.86 -19.76
CA ASP A 318 9.77 15.25 -18.48
C ASP A 318 8.25 15.25 -18.21
N ARG A 319 7.74 14.05 -17.88
CA ARG A 319 6.36 13.59 -18.13
C ARG A 319 5.21 14.13 -17.26
N ALA A 320 5.40 14.99 -16.25
CA ALA A 320 4.31 15.34 -15.32
C ALA A 320 3.72 16.75 -15.48
N ARG A 321 4.56 17.75 -15.75
CA ARG A 321 4.11 19.13 -16.01
C ARG A 321 3.56 19.31 -17.43
N TRP A 322 3.88 18.36 -18.31
CA TRP A 322 3.77 18.54 -19.75
C TRP A 322 2.46 18.05 -20.37
N LEU A 323 1.48 17.44 -19.69
CA LEU A 323 0.27 17.00 -20.42
C LEU A 323 -0.56 18.13 -21.04
N ILE A 324 -0.45 19.36 -20.52
CA ILE A 324 -1.12 20.54 -21.08
C ILE A 324 -0.09 21.40 -21.81
N ALA A 325 1.03 21.73 -21.16
CA ALA A 325 2.11 22.52 -21.75
C ALA A 325 2.81 21.85 -22.96
N ARG A 326 3.02 20.51 -22.96
CA ARG A 326 3.47 19.78 -24.17
C ARG A 326 2.53 20.01 -25.31
N GLU A 327 1.24 19.88 -25.02
CA GLU A 327 0.20 19.90 -26.02
C GLU A 327 0.07 21.28 -26.62
N VAL A 328 0.36 22.31 -25.83
CA VAL A 328 0.58 23.68 -26.29
C VAL A 328 1.80 23.76 -27.22
N ASP A 329 2.97 23.29 -26.79
CA ASP A 329 4.23 23.41 -27.56
C ASP A 329 4.27 22.55 -28.84
N GLN A 330 3.81 21.31 -28.75
CA GLN A 330 3.67 20.39 -29.88
C GLN A 330 2.66 20.91 -30.90
N ARG A 331 1.63 21.63 -30.47
CA ARG A 331 0.68 22.28 -31.39
C ARG A 331 1.24 23.54 -31.99
N ALA A 332 2.03 24.34 -31.28
CA ALA A 332 2.76 25.44 -31.89
C ALA A 332 3.67 24.91 -33.02
N ALA A 333 4.34 23.78 -32.81
CA ALA A 333 5.12 23.09 -33.84
C ALA A 333 4.26 22.47 -34.96
N GLY A 334 3.10 21.88 -34.62
CA GLY A 334 2.12 21.35 -35.59
C GLY A 334 1.51 22.44 -36.47
N ILE A 335 1.29 23.63 -35.89
CA ILE A 335 0.86 24.83 -36.59
C ILE A 335 1.95 25.31 -37.54
N ALA A 336 3.19 25.38 -37.07
CA ALA A 336 4.33 25.75 -37.91
C ALA A 336 4.58 24.78 -39.08
N THR A 337 4.06 23.55 -39.01
CA THR A 337 4.22 22.51 -40.04
C THR A 337 2.94 22.23 -40.85
N ASN A 338 1.88 23.01 -40.66
CA ASN A 338 0.59 22.90 -41.39
C ASN A 338 -0.06 21.50 -41.36
N LYS A 339 0.16 20.71 -40.30
CA LYS A 339 -0.37 19.33 -40.18
C LYS A 339 -1.78 19.28 -39.55
N PHE A 340 -2.78 19.87 -40.22
CA PHE A 340 -4.17 19.97 -39.72
C PHE A 340 -5.21 19.13 -40.47
N GLY A 341 -4.74 18.17 -41.27
CA GLY A 341 -5.61 17.25 -41.99
C GLY A 341 -6.43 16.34 -41.07
N TYR A 342 -7.30 15.56 -41.70
CA TYR A 342 -8.15 14.58 -41.04
C TYR A 342 -7.89 13.19 -41.62
N ARG A 343 -7.81 12.19 -40.74
CA ARG A 343 -7.59 10.80 -41.14
C ARG A 343 -8.86 9.99 -40.93
N PHE A 344 -9.22 9.20 -41.93
CA PHE A 344 -10.13 8.07 -41.80
C PHE A 344 -9.33 6.77 -41.81
N GLU A 345 -9.64 5.84 -40.93
CA GLU A 345 -8.91 4.58 -40.80
C GLU A 345 -9.89 3.43 -40.60
N GLN A 346 -9.71 2.37 -41.38
CA GLN A 346 -10.52 1.15 -41.36
C GLN A 346 -9.63 -0.03 -41.02
N ILE A 347 -9.99 -0.80 -40.01
CA ILE A 347 -9.38 -2.11 -39.77
C ILE A 347 -10.02 -3.12 -40.72
N ILE A 348 -9.22 -3.88 -41.45
CA ILE A 348 -9.67 -4.91 -42.38
C ILE A 348 -9.05 -6.23 -41.94
N ASN A 349 -9.88 -7.27 -41.81
CA ASN A 349 -9.44 -8.60 -41.39
C ASN A 349 -9.80 -9.64 -42.45
N VAL A 350 -8.89 -10.58 -42.66
CA VAL A 350 -9.06 -11.72 -43.56
C VAL A 350 -8.75 -13.01 -42.79
N ARG A 351 -9.69 -13.96 -42.81
CA ARG A 351 -9.53 -15.34 -42.31
C ARG A 351 -8.84 -16.17 -43.38
N VAL A 352 -7.51 -16.15 -43.37
CA VAL A 352 -6.67 -16.83 -44.36
C VAL A 352 -6.84 -18.35 -44.27
N ASP A 353 -7.05 -18.87 -43.07
CA ASP A 353 -7.33 -20.29 -42.82
C ASP A 353 -8.62 -20.80 -43.47
N GLN A 354 -9.57 -19.90 -43.73
CA GLN A 354 -10.88 -20.20 -44.33
C GLN A 354 -10.94 -19.92 -45.85
N LEU A 355 -9.86 -19.37 -46.42
CA LEU A 355 -9.75 -19.21 -47.87
C LEU A 355 -9.72 -20.58 -48.56
N ALA A 356 -10.33 -20.65 -49.74
CA ALA A 356 -10.15 -21.77 -50.65
C ALA A 356 -8.66 -21.92 -51.00
N CYS A 357 -8.20 -23.15 -51.23
CA CYS A 357 -6.78 -23.44 -51.41
C CYS A 357 -6.15 -22.64 -52.57
N GLU A 358 -6.89 -22.47 -53.67
CA GLU A 358 -6.48 -21.69 -54.84
C GLU A 358 -6.36 -20.18 -54.58
N ASN A 359 -7.04 -19.66 -53.55
CA ASN A 359 -7.08 -18.24 -53.19
C ASN A 359 -6.12 -17.91 -52.04
N ARG A 360 -5.39 -18.89 -51.49
CA ARG A 360 -4.50 -18.69 -50.34
C ARG A 360 -3.14 -18.14 -50.76
N HIS A 361 -3.13 -16.97 -51.40
CA HIS A 361 -1.89 -16.27 -51.75
C HIS A 361 -2.06 -14.78 -51.53
N LEU A 362 -0.93 -14.06 -51.39
CA LEU A 362 -0.93 -12.64 -50.99
C LEU A 362 -1.63 -11.76 -52.02
N ASP A 363 -1.50 -12.03 -53.32
CA ASP A 363 -2.19 -11.25 -54.36
C ASP A 363 -3.70 -11.28 -54.17
N TYR A 364 -4.27 -12.46 -53.90
CA TYR A 364 -5.70 -12.57 -53.64
C TYR A 364 -6.09 -11.83 -52.38
N VAL A 365 -5.35 -12.03 -51.27
CA VAL A 365 -5.63 -11.37 -49.98
C VAL A 365 -5.66 -9.86 -50.16
N ILE A 366 -4.65 -9.27 -50.80
CA ILE A 366 -4.58 -7.82 -51.04
C ILE A 366 -5.69 -7.36 -51.99
N ALA A 367 -5.93 -8.09 -53.09
CA ALA A 367 -6.94 -7.75 -54.09
C ALA A 367 -8.39 -7.78 -53.55
N VAL A 368 -8.70 -8.62 -52.56
CA VAL A 368 -10.04 -8.67 -51.96
C VAL A 368 -10.19 -7.83 -50.70
N SER A 369 -9.10 -7.33 -50.12
CA SER A 369 -9.14 -6.60 -48.85
C SER A 369 -8.64 -5.16 -48.95
N VAL A 370 -7.36 -4.94 -49.23
CA VAL A 370 -6.73 -3.61 -49.16
C VAL A 370 -6.98 -2.81 -50.43
N ALA A 371 -6.73 -3.42 -51.60
CA ALA A 371 -6.79 -2.73 -52.88
C ALA A 371 -8.16 -2.09 -53.13
N PRO A 372 -9.31 -2.78 -52.96
CA PRO A 372 -10.62 -2.18 -53.25
C PRO A 372 -10.92 -0.95 -52.39
N TYR A 373 -10.48 -0.96 -51.12
CA TYR A 373 -10.67 0.17 -50.22
C TYR A 373 -9.83 1.38 -50.63
N VAL A 374 -8.57 1.17 -51.05
CA VAL A 374 -7.70 2.24 -51.58
C VAL A 374 -8.30 2.83 -52.85
N HIS A 375 -8.69 1.99 -53.81
CA HIS A 375 -9.30 2.43 -55.07
C HIS A 375 -10.59 3.21 -54.83
N TRP A 376 -11.45 2.76 -53.90
CA TRP A 376 -12.68 3.46 -53.54
C TRP A 376 -12.42 4.90 -53.08
N TRP A 377 -11.38 5.13 -52.27
CA TRP A 377 -11.02 6.49 -51.83
C TRP A 377 -10.51 7.37 -52.98
N HIS A 378 -9.78 6.81 -53.94
CA HIS A 378 -9.35 7.53 -55.13
C HIS A 378 -10.52 7.93 -56.04
N GLU A 379 -11.47 7.01 -56.26
CA GLU A 379 -12.65 7.26 -57.09
C GLU A 379 -13.65 8.22 -56.42
N ASN A 380 -13.74 8.17 -55.09
CA ASN A 380 -14.71 8.93 -54.29
C ASN A 380 -14.04 10.09 -53.53
N ILE A 381 -13.05 10.75 -54.12
CA ILE A 381 -12.19 11.74 -53.45
C ILE A 381 -12.93 12.91 -52.80
N ARG A 382 -14.20 13.17 -53.11
CA ARG A 382 -15.01 14.25 -52.49
C ARG A 382 -15.96 13.77 -51.39
N VAL A 383 -16.10 12.47 -51.19
CA VAL A 383 -17.08 11.89 -50.26
C VAL A 383 -16.91 12.39 -48.82
N TRP A 384 -15.69 12.71 -48.41
CA TRP A 384 -15.37 13.24 -47.08
C TRP A 384 -16.04 14.58 -46.78
N GLN A 385 -16.35 15.39 -47.80
CA GLN A 385 -16.93 16.74 -47.62
C GLN A 385 -18.26 16.71 -46.86
N LYS A 386 -18.98 15.58 -46.90
CA LYS A 386 -20.24 15.42 -46.17
C LYS A 386 -20.04 15.14 -44.67
N TRP A 387 -18.86 14.65 -44.26
CA TRP A 387 -18.57 14.24 -42.88
C TRP A 387 -17.72 15.23 -42.10
N LEU A 388 -17.10 16.19 -42.80
CA LEU A 388 -16.10 17.08 -42.22
C LEU A 388 -16.54 18.54 -42.25
N ILE A 389 -16.13 19.30 -41.22
CA ILE A 389 -16.14 20.77 -41.20
C ILE A 389 -14.73 21.25 -41.48
N SER A 390 -14.60 22.24 -42.37
CA SER A 390 -13.37 22.98 -42.61
C SER A 390 -13.39 24.35 -41.94
N PHE A 391 -12.22 24.80 -41.50
CA PHE A 391 -11.98 26.14 -40.99
C PHE A 391 -10.95 26.83 -41.89
N GLU A 392 -11.30 28.01 -42.38
CA GLU A 392 -10.49 28.76 -43.35
C GLU A 392 -9.08 29.06 -42.82
N PRO A 393 -8.03 29.01 -43.66
CA PRO A 393 -6.64 29.23 -43.25
C PRO A 393 -6.43 30.55 -42.53
N GLN A 394 -7.10 31.63 -42.95
CA GLN A 394 -6.98 32.98 -42.39
C GLN A 394 -7.54 33.10 -40.96
N ARG A 395 -8.29 32.09 -40.50
CA ARG A 395 -8.85 31.99 -39.14
C ARG A 395 -8.42 30.70 -38.43
N SER A 396 -7.57 29.88 -39.06
CA SER A 396 -7.24 28.54 -38.57
C SER A 396 -6.44 28.59 -37.26
N ASP A 397 -5.53 29.56 -37.14
CA ASP A 397 -4.78 29.86 -35.91
C ASP A 397 -5.68 30.32 -34.74
N GLN A 398 -6.83 30.94 -35.05
CA GLN A 398 -7.81 31.40 -34.06
C GLN A 398 -8.85 30.35 -33.69
N ILE A 399 -9.23 29.47 -34.64
CA ILE A 399 -10.32 28.51 -34.44
C ILE A 399 -9.78 27.13 -34.09
N PHE A 400 -9.14 26.41 -35.01
CA PHE A 400 -8.57 25.10 -34.74
C PHE A 400 -7.23 24.92 -35.46
N PRO A 401 -6.15 24.55 -34.75
CA PRO A 401 -6.12 24.12 -33.35
C PRO A 401 -6.03 25.25 -32.31
N GLY A 402 -6.21 26.51 -32.71
CA GLY A 402 -6.16 27.70 -31.84
C GLY A 402 -6.94 27.57 -30.53
N VAL A 403 -8.18 27.08 -30.59
CA VAL A 403 -9.02 26.87 -29.39
C VAL A 403 -8.40 25.88 -28.40
N LEU A 404 -7.69 24.85 -28.88
CA LEU A 404 -7.01 23.90 -28.02
C LEU A 404 -5.84 24.56 -27.29
N LEU A 405 -5.10 25.44 -27.98
CA LEU A 405 -4.02 26.22 -27.40
C LEU A 405 -4.55 27.20 -26.34
N ALA A 406 -5.63 27.91 -26.64
CA ALA A 406 -6.26 28.86 -25.72
C ALA A 406 -6.72 28.18 -24.42
N PHE A 407 -7.47 27.07 -24.52
CA PHE A 407 -7.88 26.32 -23.33
C PHE A 407 -6.69 25.69 -22.60
N GLY A 408 -5.69 25.17 -23.33
CA GLY A 408 -4.47 24.65 -22.72
C GLY A 408 -3.76 25.69 -21.85
N ASN A 409 -3.53 26.88 -22.41
CA ASN A 409 -2.91 28.00 -21.69
C ASN A 409 -3.75 28.44 -20.47
N MET A 410 -5.08 28.48 -20.61
CA MET A 410 -5.99 28.79 -19.52
C MET A 410 -5.87 27.80 -18.37
N PHE A 411 -5.97 26.49 -18.64
CA PHE A 411 -5.88 25.46 -17.61
C PHE A 411 -4.49 25.42 -16.96
N ASP A 412 -3.41 25.55 -17.74
CA ASP A 412 -2.05 25.57 -17.21
C ASP A 412 -1.83 26.77 -16.28
N SER A 413 -2.32 27.95 -16.67
CA SER A 413 -2.23 29.17 -15.84
C SER A 413 -2.97 29.01 -14.51
N VAL A 414 -4.21 28.52 -14.54
CA VAL A 414 -5.03 28.35 -13.33
C VAL A 414 -4.44 27.29 -12.40
N LEU A 415 -4.02 26.13 -12.94
CA LEU A 415 -3.41 25.07 -12.15
C LEU A 415 -2.07 25.50 -11.54
N THR A 416 -1.26 26.26 -12.29
CA THR A 416 0.00 26.82 -11.80
C THR A 416 -0.23 27.79 -10.65
N GLU A 417 -1.18 28.72 -10.77
CA GLU A 417 -1.47 29.66 -9.69
C GLU A 417 -1.97 28.95 -8.44
N ILE A 418 -2.91 27.98 -8.56
CA ILE A 418 -3.40 27.20 -7.40
C ILE A 418 -2.24 26.44 -6.73
N TYR A 419 -1.33 25.86 -7.52
CA TYR A 419 -0.16 25.18 -6.98
C TYR A 419 0.81 26.14 -6.29
N GLU A 420 1.05 27.32 -6.84
CA GLU A 420 1.89 28.33 -6.20
C GLU A 420 1.28 28.87 -4.91
N GLU A 421 -0.03 29.13 -4.89
CA GLU A 421 -0.80 29.47 -3.70
C GLU A 421 -0.63 28.37 -2.63
N SER A 422 -0.83 27.10 -2.99
CA SER A 422 -0.67 25.96 -2.09
C SER A 422 0.73 25.86 -1.48
N ARG A 423 1.76 26.30 -2.21
CA ARG A 423 3.15 26.34 -1.72
C ARG A 423 3.37 27.45 -0.72
N ARG A 424 2.77 28.62 -0.93
CA ARG A 424 2.88 29.78 -0.02
C ARG A 424 2.25 29.47 1.34
N ILE A 425 1.07 28.84 1.34
CA ILE A 425 0.32 28.50 2.57
C ILE A 425 0.78 27.16 3.17
N GLY A 426 1.41 26.32 2.35
CA GLY A 426 1.92 24.99 2.69
C GLY A 426 0.94 23.88 2.33
N PHE A 427 1.40 22.84 1.62
CA PHE A 427 0.56 21.76 1.06
C PHE A 427 -0.39 21.05 2.05
N ALA A 428 -0.14 21.13 3.36
CA ALA A 428 -1.01 20.56 4.39
C ALA A 428 -2.26 21.42 4.70
N SER A 429 -2.43 22.57 4.03
CA SER A 429 -3.51 23.54 4.26
C SER A 429 -4.52 23.63 3.11
N LEU A 430 -4.31 22.90 2.00
CA LEU A 430 -5.27 22.93 0.91
C LEU A 430 -6.50 22.09 1.29
N ASP A 431 -7.65 22.74 1.37
CA ASP A 431 -8.92 22.08 1.64
C ASP A 431 -9.23 21.05 0.55
N VAL A 432 -9.89 19.96 0.94
CA VAL A 432 -10.34 18.88 0.05
C VAL A 432 -11.17 19.44 -1.11
N GLY A 433 -11.98 20.49 -0.89
CA GLY A 433 -12.72 21.14 -1.97
C GLY A 433 -11.83 21.82 -3.01
N LYS A 434 -10.74 22.50 -2.60
CA LYS A 434 -9.74 23.04 -3.56
C LYS A 434 -9.02 21.93 -4.32
N VAL A 435 -8.73 20.79 -3.68
CA VAL A 435 -8.14 19.62 -4.35
C VAL A 435 -9.11 19.03 -5.37
N GLU A 436 -10.40 18.95 -5.04
CA GLU A 436 -11.43 18.46 -5.96
C GLU A 436 -11.60 19.40 -7.17
N CYS A 437 -11.52 20.72 -6.96
CA CYS A 437 -11.46 21.70 -8.04
C CYS A 437 -10.30 21.43 -9.02
N VAL A 438 -9.08 21.21 -8.50
CA VAL A 438 -7.90 20.89 -9.31
C VAL A 438 -8.13 19.62 -10.13
N ALA A 439 -8.72 18.59 -9.52
CA ALA A 439 -9.02 17.34 -10.21
C ALA A 439 -10.00 17.54 -11.38
N HIS A 440 -11.02 18.39 -11.21
CA HIS A 440 -11.93 18.74 -12.30
C HIS A 440 -11.25 19.55 -13.41
N LEU A 441 -10.38 20.51 -13.06
CA LEU A 441 -9.63 21.29 -14.05
C LEU A 441 -8.67 20.43 -14.87
N GLU A 442 -7.93 19.52 -14.22
CA GLU A 442 -7.01 18.60 -14.92
C GLU A 442 -7.79 17.63 -15.82
N MET A 443 -8.95 17.13 -15.36
CA MET A 443 -9.85 16.34 -16.21
C MET A 443 -10.42 17.12 -17.39
N LEU A 444 -10.86 18.35 -17.19
CA LEU A 444 -11.39 19.21 -18.26
C LEU A 444 -10.31 19.52 -19.29
N ALA A 445 -9.08 19.76 -18.86
CA ALA A 445 -7.94 19.93 -19.77
C ALA A 445 -7.70 18.66 -20.59
N SER A 446 -7.71 17.49 -19.95
CA SER A 446 -7.58 16.21 -20.66
C SER A 446 -8.73 16.00 -21.66
N TYR A 447 -9.96 16.27 -21.24
CA TYR A 447 -11.16 16.12 -22.06
C TYR A 447 -11.14 17.08 -23.26
N THR A 448 -10.63 18.30 -23.11
CA THR A 448 -10.46 19.29 -24.19
C THR A 448 -9.65 18.73 -25.37
N PHE A 449 -8.63 17.91 -25.09
CA PHE A 449 -7.74 17.36 -26.11
C PHE A 449 -8.12 15.96 -26.60
N THR A 450 -8.91 15.24 -25.81
CA THR A 450 -9.18 13.82 -26.06
C THR A 450 -10.62 13.52 -26.41
N GLY A 451 -11.57 14.33 -25.93
CA GLY A 451 -13.00 14.06 -26.02
C GLY A 451 -13.44 12.77 -25.31
N GLU A 452 -12.58 12.14 -24.51
CA GLU A 452 -12.86 10.83 -23.92
C GLU A 452 -13.83 11.00 -22.75
N ILE A 453 -15.07 10.52 -22.88
CA ILE A 453 -16.09 10.68 -21.83
C ILE A 453 -16.02 9.58 -20.76
N ARG A 454 -15.47 8.39 -21.09
CA ARG A 454 -15.43 7.23 -20.17
C ARG A 454 -14.61 7.48 -18.90
N ILE A 455 -13.87 8.58 -18.90
CA ILE A 455 -12.94 8.95 -17.85
C ILE A 455 -13.53 10.03 -16.94
N CYS A 456 -14.61 10.67 -17.38
CA CYS A 456 -15.26 11.74 -16.66
C CYS A 456 -16.26 11.17 -15.65
N PRO A 457 -16.31 11.66 -14.41
CA PRO A 457 -17.31 11.25 -13.42
C PRO A 457 -18.68 11.83 -13.82
N THR A 458 -19.39 11.14 -14.72
CA THR A 458 -20.57 11.68 -15.42
C THR A 458 -21.67 12.13 -14.47
N ARG A 459 -21.89 11.40 -13.38
CA ARG A 459 -22.88 11.76 -12.35
C ARG A 459 -22.48 13.05 -11.64
N LEU A 460 -21.22 13.18 -11.28
CA LEU A 460 -20.68 14.38 -10.63
C LEU A 460 -20.64 15.57 -11.59
N TRP A 461 -20.23 15.39 -12.83
CA TRP A 461 -20.24 16.45 -13.84
C TRP A 461 -21.65 16.96 -14.15
N LYS A 462 -22.66 16.06 -14.16
CA LYS A 462 -24.05 16.46 -14.26
C LYS A 462 -24.48 17.28 -13.04
N HIS A 463 -24.10 16.84 -11.83
CA HIS A 463 -24.40 17.58 -10.60
C HIS A 463 -23.76 18.97 -10.60
N LEU A 464 -22.49 19.09 -11.01
CA LEU A 464 -21.74 20.35 -11.05
C LEU A 464 -22.09 21.28 -12.21
N GLY A 465 -23.00 20.88 -13.12
CA GLY A 465 -23.37 21.67 -14.30
C GLY A 465 -22.38 21.60 -15.47
N ILE A 466 -21.24 20.91 -15.30
CA ILE A 466 -20.20 20.74 -16.33
C ILE A 466 -20.78 20.11 -17.60
N SER A 467 -21.50 18.99 -17.46
CA SER A 467 -22.02 18.25 -18.62
C SER A 467 -22.98 19.08 -19.46
N HIS A 468 -23.84 19.88 -18.81
CA HIS A 468 -24.81 20.74 -19.49
C HIS A 468 -24.09 21.85 -20.25
N SER A 469 -23.13 22.52 -19.61
CA SER A 469 -22.37 23.61 -20.22
C SER A 469 -21.56 23.16 -21.43
N ILE A 470 -20.85 22.04 -21.31
CA ILE A 470 -20.08 21.49 -22.44
C ILE A 470 -21.00 21.12 -23.60
N SER A 471 -22.11 20.42 -23.32
CA SER A 471 -23.00 19.93 -24.36
C SER A 471 -23.72 21.05 -25.13
N ASN A 472 -24.05 22.15 -24.45
CA ASN A 472 -24.86 23.23 -25.03
C ASN A 472 -24.05 24.46 -25.46
N HIS A 473 -22.92 24.71 -24.81
CA HIS A 473 -22.14 25.94 -24.99
C HIS A 473 -20.69 25.69 -25.37
N GLY A 474 -20.20 24.45 -25.28
CA GLY A 474 -18.81 24.12 -25.53
C GLY A 474 -17.81 24.82 -24.61
N PHE A 475 -18.24 25.16 -23.38
CA PHE A 475 -17.42 25.91 -22.43
C PHE A 475 -17.31 25.17 -21.08
N PRO A 476 -16.12 25.14 -20.45
CA PRO A 476 -15.94 24.50 -19.15
C PRO A 476 -16.57 25.38 -18.06
N TYR A 477 -17.52 24.82 -17.31
CA TYR A 477 -18.23 25.51 -16.24
C TYR A 477 -18.37 24.60 -15.03
N ILE A 478 -18.06 25.11 -13.85
CA ILE A 478 -18.31 24.45 -12.57
C ILE A 478 -19.22 25.39 -11.78
N ASP A 479 -20.38 24.91 -11.35
CA ASP A 479 -21.32 25.71 -10.56
C ASP A 479 -20.66 26.15 -9.24
N PRO A 480 -20.36 27.45 -9.06
CA PRO A 480 -19.62 27.93 -7.90
C PRO A 480 -20.44 27.82 -6.61
N LYS A 481 -21.76 27.60 -6.70
CA LYS A 481 -22.61 27.32 -5.52
C LYS A 481 -22.44 25.89 -5.02
N LYS A 482 -21.97 24.98 -5.87
CA LYS A 482 -21.77 23.56 -5.55
C LYS A 482 -20.33 23.21 -5.24
N LEU A 483 -19.42 23.77 -6.03
CA LEU A 483 -17.98 23.63 -5.83
C LEU A 483 -17.29 24.94 -6.24
N SER A 484 -16.82 25.70 -5.24
CA SER A 484 -16.21 27.00 -5.48
C SER A 484 -14.71 26.88 -5.72
N LEU A 485 -14.26 27.30 -6.90
CA LEU A 485 -12.84 27.41 -7.26
C LEU A 485 -12.09 28.42 -6.37
N VAL A 486 -12.76 29.48 -5.92
CA VAL A 486 -12.14 30.57 -5.15
C VAL A 486 -12.00 30.17 -3.67
N SER A 487 -13.10 29.73 -3.05
CA SER A 487 -13.13 29.45 -1.62
C SER A 487 -12.85 27.99 -1.26
N GLY A 488 -12.94 27.06 -2.22
CA GLY A 488 -12.90 25.62 -1.94
C GLY A 488 -14.17 25.09 -1.28
N LEU A 489 -15.24 25.90 -1.16
CA LEU A 489 -16.48 25.47 -0.52
C LEU A 489 -17.17 24.38 -1.34
N VAL A 490 -17.56 23.30 -0.66
CA VAL A 490 -18.30 22.16 -1.20
C VAL A 490 -19.72 22.18 -0.65
N GLU A 491 -20.71 22.15 -1.53
CA GLU A 491 -22.10 21.97 -1.16
C GLU A 491 -22.36 20.47 -0.95
N VAL A 492 -22.70 20.10 0.28
CA VAL A 492 -22.74 18.69 0.69
C VAL A 492 -24.10 18.02 0.44
N HIS A 493 -25.18 18.78 0.29
CA HIS A 493 -26.53 18.23 0.19
C HIS A 493 -26.81 17.72 -1.23
N GLY A 494 -27.19 16.46 -1.34
CA GLY A 494 -27.44 15.87 -2.66
C GLY A 494 -26.17 15.67 -3.50
N TRP A 495 -24.98 15.75 -2.88
CA TRP A 495 -23.73 15.36 -3.52
C TRP A 495 -23.80 13.89 -3.95
N PRO A 496 -23.40 13.55 -5.20
CA PRO A 496 -23.47 12.17 -5.69
C PRO A 496 -22.69 11.18 -4.83
N GLN A 497 -23.17 9.94 -4.76
CA GLN A 497 -22.55 8.87 -3.99
C GLN A 497 -22.12 7.71 -4.89
N THR A 498 -20.98 7.11 -4.55
CA THR A 498 -20.46 5.89 -5.17
C THR A 498 -21.44 4.72 -4.98
N ALA A 499 -21.54 3.88 -6.00
CA ALA A 499 -22.30 2.64 -5.89
C ALA A 499 -21.54 1.62 -5.03
N GLY A 500 -22.20 1.01 -4.05
CA GLY A 500 -21.64 -0.06 -3.23
C GLY A 500 -22.01 0.02 -1.75
N LYS A 501 -21.53 -0.95 -0.98
CA LYS A 501 -21.85 -1.18 0.45
C LYS A 501 -21.60 0.05 1.33
N ASP A 502 -20.57 0.84 1.04
CA ASP A 502 -20.18 2.01 1.86
C ASP A 502 -20.83 3.33 1.41
N SER A 503 -21.48 3.36 0.23
CA SER A 503 -22.12 4.55 -0.38
C SER A 503 -21.37 5.88 -0.22
N LEU A 504 -20.04 5.92 -0.39
CA LEU A 504 -19.20 7.09 -0.08
C LEU A 504 -19.41 8.26 -1.08
N PRO A 505 -19.13 9.53 -0.72
CA PRO A 505 -19.29 10.69 -1.63
C PRO A 505 -18.43 10.53 -2.89
N GLU A 506 -18.95 10.75 -4.08
CA GLU A 506 -18.15 10.63 -5.31
C GLU A 506 -17.15 11.80 -5.40
N LEU A 507 -15.85 11.49 -5.41
CA LEU A 507 -14.76 12.48 -5.41
C LEU A 507 -13.74 12.11 -6.49
N THR A 508 -13.45 13.06 -7.37
CA THR A 508 -12.59 12.92 -8.54
C THR A 508 -11.14 12.74 -8.14
N TYR A 509 -10.64 13.49 -7.14
CA TYR A 509 -9.22 13.43 -6.77
C TYR A 509 -8.80 12.05 -6.22
N ILE A 510 -9.75 11.25 -5.72
CA ILE A 510 -9.51 9.89 -5.22
C ILE A 510 -8.96 8.98 -6.32
N TYR A 511 -9.34 9.18 -7.59
CA TYR A 511 -8.85 8.38 -8.71
C TYR A 511 -7.36 8.57 -8.95
N ALA A 512 -6.88 9.81 -8.88
CA ALA A 512 -5.46 10.13 -9.01
C ALA A 512 -4.65 9.56 -7.84
N LEU A 513 -5.18 9.67 -6.61
CA LEU A 513 -4.52 9.08 -5.45
C LEU A 513 -4.42 7.56 -5.55
N LYS A 514 -5.48 6.91 -6.04
CA LYS A 514 -5.51 5.45 -6.25
C LYS A 514 -4.44 5.01 -7.24
N PHE A 515 -4.18 5.79 -8.28
CA PHE A 515 -3.17 5.49 -9.28
C PHE A 515 -1.74 5.68 -8.75
N HIS A 516 -1.44 6.83 -8.14
CA HIS A 516 -0.06 7.16 -7.74
C HIS A 516 0.36 6.54 -6.41
N TYR A 517 -0.58 6.39 -5.48
CA TYR A 517 -0.29 5.94 -4.12
C TYR A 517 -0.93 4.60 -3.75
N GLY A 518 -1.85 4.10 -4.57
CA GLY A 518 -2.50 2.81 -4.40
C GLY A 518 -3.89 2.90 -3.76
N PRO A 519 -4.68 1.81 -3.84
CA PRO A 519 -6.09 1.80 -3.46
C PRO A 519 -6.34 2.00 -1.96
N LYS A 520 -5.45 1.52 -1.09
CA LYS A 520 -5.60 1.65 0.37
C LYS A 520 -5.54 3.12 0.79
N LEU A 521 -4.51 3.84 0.33
CA LEU A 521 -4.35 5.25 0.66
C LEU A 521 -5.49 6.10 0.08
N ALA A 522 -5.91 5.82 -1.16
CA ALA A 522 -7.06 6.48 -1.76
C ALA A 522 -8.35 6.26 -0.94
N LYS A 523 -8.59 5.05 -0.46
CA LYS A 523 -9.73 4.74 0.41
C LYS A 523 -9.65 5.46 1.75
N ALA A 524 -8.46 5.56 2.35
CA ALA A 524 -8.25 6.34 3.58
C ALA A 524 -8.55 7.83 3.40
N HIS A 525 -8.11 8.40 2.27
CA HIS A 525 -8.47 9.76 1.86
C HIS A 525 -9.96 9.96 1.65
N HIS A 526 -10.66 8.93 1.18
CA HIS A 526 -12.10 8.95 0.98
C HIS A 526 -12.84 9.08 2.32
N TYR A 527 -12.44 8.30 3.33
CA TYR A 527 -12.97 8.43 4.69
C TYR A 527 -12.57 9.75 5.35
N TRP A 528 -11.35 10.21 5.11
CA TRP A 528 -10.91 11.53 5.58
C TRP A 528 -11.86 12.63 5.08
N ALA A 529 -12.06 12.72 3.77
CA ALA A 529 -12.97 13.70 3.17
C ALA A 529 -14.41 13.54 3.67
N LEU A 530 -14.89 12.30 3.83
CA LEU A 530 -16.21 12.01 4.39
C LEU A 530 -16.37 12.70 5.76
N PHE A 531 -15.41 12.52 6.68
CA PHE A 531 -15.55 13.04 8.03
C PHE A 531 -15.21 14.53 8.17
N THR A 532 -14.31 15.05 7.35
CA THR A 532 -13.94 16.48 7.42
C THR A 532 -14.91 17.40 6.69
N LEU A 533 -15.64 16.90 5.68
CA LEU A 533 -16.57 17.71 4.89
C LEU A 533 -18.02 17.24 4.98
N PHE A 534 -18.28 15.95 4.77
CA PHE A 534 -19.63 15.42 4.55
C PHE A 534 -20.33 14.88 5.80
N ALA A 535 -19.62 14.76 6.94
CA ALA A 535 -20.18 14.20 8.16
C ALA A 535 -21.45 14.91 8.65
N PRO A 536 -21.53 16.26 8.68
CA PRO A 536 -22.73 16.95 9.16
C PRO A 536 -24.01 16.60 8.38
N GLY A 537 -23.88 16.32 7.07
CA GLY A 537 -25.00 15.98 6.19
C GLY A 537 -25.24 14.48 6.01
N ARG A 538 -24.52 13.61 6.73
CA ARG A 538 -24.59 12.16 6.52
C ARG A 538 -24.64 11.33 7.80
N ILE A 539 -24.01 11.79 8.87
CA ILE A 539 -23.94 11.04 10.13
C ILE A 539 -24.96 11.64 11.08
N HIS A 540 -26.16 11.06 11.10
CA HIS A 540 -27.27 11.58 11.89
C HIS A 540 -27.50 10.75 13.15
N ALA A 541 -27.21 9.45 13.09
CA ALA A 541 -27.42 8.49 14.16
C ALA A 541 -26.15 7.68 14.52
N VAL A 542 -26.20 7.00 15.67
CA VAL A 542 -25.14 6.08 16.12
C VAL A 542 -24.98 4.90 15.15
N ASP A 543 -26.06 4.47 14.49
CA ASP A 543 -26.01 3.39 13.49
C ASP A 543 -25.20 3.79 12.24
N ASP A 544 -25.27 5.05 11.81
CA ASP A 544 -24.46 5.57 10.70
C ASP A 544 -22.97 5.55 11.05
N LEU A 545 -22.66 5.94 12.30
CA LEU A 545 -21.30 5.90 12.84
C LEU A 545 -20.79 4.46 12.95
N TYR A 546 -21.62 3.54 13.47
CA TYR A 546 -21.30 2.12 13.56
C TYR A 546 -20.98 1.55 12.17
N SER A 547 -21.86 1.77 11.19
CA SER A 547 -21.66 1.29 9.81
C SER A 547 -20.37 1.83 9.20
N THR A 548 -20.08 3.13 9.41
CA THR A 548 -18.88 3.74 8.84
C THR A 548 -17.60 3.24 9.52
N ILE A 549 -17.60 3.08 10.85
CA ILE A 549 -16.48 2.48 11.59
C ILE A 549 -16.27 1.03 11.14
N HIS A 550 -17.35 0.26 10.98
CA HIS A 550 -17.28 -1.10 10.46
C HIS A 550 -16.57 -1.15 9.10
N SER A 551 -16.99 -0.29 8.17
CA SER A 551 -16.37 -0.20 6.84
C SER A 551 -14.90 0.22 6.89
N ILE A 552 -14.50 1.14 7.78
CA ILE A 552 -13.08 1.49 7.99
C ILE A 552 -12.27 0.27 8.45
N LEU A 553 -12.78 -0.47 9.43
CA LEU A 553 -12.09 -1.64 9.97
C LEU A 553 -11.98 -2.76 8.92
N GLU A 554 -13.05 -3.00 8.16
CA GLU A 554 -13.12 -3.99 7.09
C GLU A 554 -12.17 -3.64 5.92
N SER A 555 -12.20 -2.39 5.45
CA SER A 555 -11.49 -1.97 4.24
C SER A 555 -10.06 -1.48 4.46
N LEU A 556 -9.70 -1.05 5.68
CA LEU A 556 -8.37 -0.54 6.01
C LEU A 556 -7.69 -1.36 7.12
N MET A 557 -8.29 -1.50 8.31
CA MET A 557 -7.60 -2.12 9.45
C MET A 557 -7.19 -3.56 9.15
N ILE A 558 -8.11 -4.39 8.66
CA ILE A 558 -7.83 -5.80 8.37
C ILE A 558 -6.72 -5.91 7.29
N PRO A 559 -6.86 -5.32 6.09
CA PRO A 559 -5.86 -5.46 5.04
C PRO A 559 -4.50 -4.82 5.36
N GLU A 560 -4.46 -3.71 6.11
CA GLU A 560 -3.20 -3.06 6.50
C GLU A 560 -2.46 -3.87 7.58
N THR A 561 -3.19 -4.39 8.57
CA THR A 561 -2.59 -5.24 9.63
C THR A 561 -2.10 -6.56 9.06
N GLN A 562 -2.85 -7.16 8.14
CA GLN A 562 -2.51 -8.41 7.45
C GLN A 562 -1.25 -8.26 6.59
N GLU A 563 -1.16 -7.20 5.78
CA GLU A 563 0.04 -6.87 4.98
C GLU A 563 1.26 -6.63 5.89
N TRP A 564 1.06 -5.93 7.01
CA TRP A 564 2.13 -5.68 7.96
C TRP A 564 2.65 -6.98 8.59
N VAL A 565 1.76 -7.88 9.02
CA VAL A 565 2.14 -9.20 9.56
C VAL A 565 2.91 -9.99 8.50
N GLN A 566 2.36 -10.11 7.29
CA GLN A 566 2.96 -10.84 6.18
C GLN A 566 4.37 -10.31 5.87
N THR A 567 4.51 -9.00 5.68
CA THR A 567 5.80 -8.36 5.37
C THR A 567 6.84 -8.61 6.45
N ASN A 568 6.46 -8.51 7.73
CA ASN A 568 7.39 -8.72 8.83
C ASN A 568 7.77 -10.19 9.00
N LEU A 569 6.84 -11.12 8.78
CA LEU A 569 7.12 -12.56 8.84
C LEU A 569 7.94 -13.04 7.64
N VAL A 570 7.71 -12.53 6.42
CA VAL A 570 8.57 -12.80 5.26
C VAL A 570 10.01 -12.39 5.57
N ARG A 571 10.22 -11.16 6.07
CA ARG A 571 11.56 -10.68 6.45
C ARG A 571 12.21 -11.53 7.53
N ALA A 572 11.44 -11.94 8.54
CA ALA A 572 11.95 -12.79 9.60
C ALA A 572 12.31 -14.19 9.10
N SER A 573 11.47 -14.78 8.24
CA SER A 573 11.70 -16.08 7.60
C SER A 573 12.96 -16.04 6.71
N GLN A 574 13.13 -14.97 5.91
CA GLN A 574 14.33 -14.77 5.08
C GLN A 574 15.61 -14.68 5.94
N GLN A 575 15.56 -13.94 7.04
CA GLN A 575 16.69 -13.86 7.97
C GLN A 575 17.04 -15.22 8.59
N LEU A 576 16.04 -16.03 8.92
CA LEU A 576 16.25 -17.40 9.42
C LEU A 576 16.83 -18.33 8.35
N ARG A 577 16.34 -18.24 7.11
CA ARG A 577 16.91 -18.97 5.96
C ARG A 577 18.38 -18.64 5.79
N ASP A 578 18.74 -17.36 5.76
CA ASP A 578 20.13 -16.92 5.59
C ASP A 578 21.04 -17.38 6.74
N GLN A 579 20.53 -17.34 7.97
CA GLN A 579 21.27 -17.84 9.14
C GLN A 579 21.50 -19.34 9.08
N ASN A 580 20.47 -20.12 8.70
CA ASN A 580 20.58 -21.56 8.57
C ASN A 580 21.53 -21.95 7.43
N LEU A 581 21.45 -21.27 6.28
CA LEU A 581 22.35 -21.50 5.14
C LEU A 581 23.80 -21.15 5.49
N LYS A 582 24.04 -20.07 6.25
CA LYS A 582 25.39 -19.70 6.74
C LYS A 582 25.95 -20.70 7.73
N ARG A 583 25.16 -21.15 8.71
CA ARG A 583 25.56 -22.21 9.67
C ARG A 583 25.94 -23.49 8.93
N TYR A 584 25.18 -23.83 7.89
CA TYR A 584 25.42 -25.02 7.11
C TYR A 584 26.70 -24.94 6.27
N LYS A 585 26.91 -23.83 5.53
CA LYS A 585 28.15 -23.61 4.76
C LYS A 585 29.40 -23.63 5.63
N ALA A 586 29.30 -23.26 6.90
CA ALA A 586 30.40 -23.36 7.87
C ALA A 586 30.67 -24.80 8.37
N GLN A 587 29.69 -25.71 8.26
CA GLN A 587 29.77 -27.11 8.72
C GLN A 587 30.07 -28.12 7.59
N SER A 588 29.84 -27.74 6.32
CA SER A 588 29.90 -28.60 5.12
C SER A 588 31.31 -28.77 4.50
N SER A 589 32.38 -28.86 5.29
CA SER A 589 33.75 -28.96 4.75
C SER A 589 34.18 -30.37 4.27
N SER A 590 33.33 -31.41 4.32
CA SER A 590 33.77 -32.80 4.03
C SER A 590 32.92 -33.66 3.07
N CYS A 591 31.78 -33.22 2.52
CA CYS A 591 31.06 -34.01 1.49
C CYS A 591 30.12 -33.16 0.61
N VAL A 592 30.35 -33.17 -0.71
CA VAL A 592 29.63 -32.33 -1.69
C VAL A 592 28.22 -32.85 -2.02
N ARG A 593 27.99 -34.17 -2.00
CA ARG A 593 26.69 -34.77 -2.38
C ARG A 593 25.56 -34.53 -1.36
N THR A 594 25.86 -34.56 -0.07
CA THR A 594 24.89 -34.25 1.01
C THR A 594 24.57 -32.75 1.13
N SER A 595 25.36 -31.89 0.48
CA SER A 595 25.22 -30.43 0.51
C SER A 595 24.02 -29.94 -0.30
N LEU A 596 23.82 -30.51 -1.49
CA LEU A 596 22.75 -30.12 -2.42
C LEU A 596 21.37 -30.60 -1.95
N GLU A 597 21.28 -31.79 -1.38
CA GLU A 597 20.01 -32.34 -0.86
C GLU A 597 19.51 -31.53 0.34
N LEU A 598 20.39 -31.15 1.28
CA LEU A 598 19.98 -30.35 2.45
C LEU A 598 19.64 -28.90 2.09
N GLU A 599 20.37 -28.29 1.15
CA GLU A 599 20.01 -26.98 0.61
C GLU A 599 18.63 -27.01 -0.05
N SER A 600 18.31 -28.08 -0.79
CA SER A 600 16.98 -28.27 -1.39
C SER A 600 15.86 -28.41 -0.35
N VAL A 601 16.12 -29.04 0.81
CA VAL A 601 15.16 -29.14 1.93
C VAL A 601 14.91 -27.78 2.57
N ILE A 602 15.96 -27.00 2.83
CA ILE A 602 15.84 -25.63 3.39
C ILE A 602 15.05 -24.72 2.43
N LEU A 603 15.28 -24.84 1.13
CA LEU A 603 14.54 -24.09 0.12
C LEU A 603 13.07 -24.52 0.04
N ARG A 604 12.79 -25.83 0.14
CA ARG A 604 11.42 -26.36 0.15
C ARG A 604 10.62 -25.88 1.36
N GLU A 605 11.18 -25.98 2.57
CA GLU A 605 10.54 -25.46 3.78
C GLU A 605 10.29 -23.95 3.69
N PHE A 606 11.19 -23.21 3.06
CA PHE A 606 11.02 -21.77 2.86
C PHE A 606 9.87 -21.47 1.89
N HIS A 607 9.75 -22.22 0.79
CA HIS A 607 8.65 -22.09 -0.14
C HIS A 607 7.29 -22.43 0.50
N GLU A 608 7.21 -23.50 1.29
CA GLU A 608 6.00 -23.85 2.05
C GLU A 608 5.57 -22.72 3.01
N ARG A 609 6.53 -22.05 3.64
CA ARG A 609 6.25 -20.87 4.49
C ARG A 609 5.77 -19.66 3.67
N GLU A 610 6.32 -19.43 2.48
CA GLU A 610 5.86 -18.35 1.59
C GLU A 610 4.42 -18.59 1.11
N GLU A 611 4.07 -19.83 0.81
CA GLU A 611 2.70 -20.23 0.45
C GLU A 611 1.73 -19.98 1.61
N GLN A 612 2.05 -20.42 2.83
CA GLN A 612 1.25 -20.15 4.03
C GLN A 612 1.07 -18.64 4.30
N LEU A 613 2.11 -17.84 4.04
CA LEU A 613 2.06 -16.38 4.18
C LEU A 613 1.20 -15.74 3.09
N SER A 614 1.20 -16.29 1.88
CA SER A 614 0.32 -15.87 0.78
C SER A 614 -1.15 -16.20 1.09
N ASP A 615 -1.42 -17.39 1.61
CA ASP A 615 -2.75 -17.83 2.05
C ASP A 615 -3.27 -16.93 3.18
N PHE A 616 -2.42 -16.66 4.18
CA PHE A 616 -2.78 -15.71 5.23
C PHE A 616 -3.05 -14.31 4.67
N GLY A 617 -2.29 -13.85 3.67
CA GLY A 617 -2.45 -12.55 3.01
C GLY A 617 -3.73 -12.39 2.18
N SER A 618 -4.39 -13.50 1.83
CA SER A 618 -5.64 -13.53 1.07
C SER A 618 -6.87 -14.01 1.87
N ALA A 619 -6.65 -14.44 3.12
CA ALA A 619 -7.72 -14.88 4.00
C ALA A 619 -8.77 -13.78 4.27
N LYS A 620 -10.06 -14.15 4.23
CA LYS A 620 -11.18 -13.26 4.56
C LYS A 620 -11.26 -12.93 6.06
N ASP A 621 -10.79 -13.84 6.90
CA ASP A 621 -10.87 -13.79 8.36
C ASP A 621 -9.50 -14.13 9.01
N PRO A 622 -8.47 -13.32 8.75
CA PRO A 622 -7.10 -13.60 9.18
C PRO A 622 -6.91 -13.52 10.70
N PHE A 623 -7.80 -12.80 11.40
CA PHE A 623 -7.70 -12.50 12.83
C PHE A 623 -8.67 -13.30 13.71
N ARG A 624 -9.19 -14.43 13.20
CA ARG A 624 -9.87 -15.42 14.04
C ARG A 624 -8.88 -16.10 14.98
N ARG A 625 -9.40 -16.57 16.12
CA ARG A 625 -8.60 -17.18 17.17
C ARG A 625 -7.70 -18.31 16.66
N GLY A 626 -6.42 -18.21 17.00
CA GLY A 626 -5.42 -19.25 16.77
C GLY A 626 -4.73 -19.16 15.41
N ARG A 627 -5.28 -18.41 14.44
CA ARG A 627 -4.68 -18.30 13.10
C ARG A 627 -3.36 -17.55 13.12
N LEU A 628 -3.36 -16.35 13.71
CA LEU A 628 -2.15 -15.52 13.76
C LEU A 628 -1.06 -16.19 14.60
N SER A 629 -1.39 -16.71 15.79
CA SER A 629 -0.40 -17.39 16.64
C SER A 629 0.15 -18.67 16.02
N THR A 630 -0.66 -19.42 15.27
CA THR A 630 -0.19 -20.62 14.55
C THR A 630 0.76 -20.23 13.41
N LEU A 631 0.37 -19.24 12.59
CA LEU A 631 1.22 -18.73 11.51
C LEU A 631 2.58 -18.25 12.03
N VAL A 632 2.58 -17.44 13.10
CA VAL A 632 3.82 -16.94 13.70
C VAL A 632 4.70 -18.11 14.17
N LYS A 633 4.13 -19.13 14.82
CA LYS A 633 4.88 -20.31 15.26
C LYS A 633 5.46 -21.10 14.08
N GLN A 634 4.72 -21.24 12.98
CA GLN A 634 5.16 -21.95 11.78
C GLN A 634 6.29 -21.21 11.03
N CYS A 635 6.21 -19.87 10.94
CA CYS A 635 7.17 -19.08 10.17
C CYS A 635 8.50 -18.83 10.90
N ILE A 636 8.49 -18.58 12.22
CA ILE A 636 9.71 -18.19 12.97
C ILE A 636 10.07 -19.12 14.13
N GLY A 637 9.22 -20.11 14.45
CA GLY A 637 9.45 -21.07 15.53
C GLY A 637 9.17 -20.52 16.94
N VAL A 638 8.86 -21.44 17.88
CA VAL A 638 8.46 -21.11 19.26
C VAL A 638 9.55 -20.34 20.03
N LYS A 639 10.83 -20.64 19.78
CA LYS A 639 11.97 -19.99 20.46
C LYS A 639 12.11 -18.49 20.16
N GLU A 640 11.62 -18.04 19.00
CA GLU A 640 11.67 -16.63 18.58
C GLU A 640 10.44 -15.81 19.02
N THR A 641 9.41 -16.48 19.55
CA THR A 641 8.23 -15.83 20.16
C THR A 641 8.54 -15.35 21.57
N LYS A 642 8.08 -14.14 21.93
CA LYS A 642 8.41 -13.51 23.22
C LYS A 642 7.20 -13.45 24.15
N GLY A 643 7.05 -14.47 25.00
CA GLY A 643 6.14 -14.46 26.15
C GLY A 643 4.71 -14.92 25.86
N GLU A 644 3.97 -15.18 26.94
CA GLU A 644 2.58 -15.69 26.96
C GLU A 644 1.62 -14.75 26.20
N THR A 645 0.59 -15.34 25.60
CA THR A 645 -0.46 -14.60 24.90
C THR A 645 -1.21 -13.70 25.87
N GLU A 646 -1.33 -12.40 25.55
CA GLU A 646 -2.04 -11.44 26.39
C GLU A 646 -3.56 -11.55 26.16
N PHE A 647 -4.35 -11.45 27.22
CA PHE A 647 -5.81 -11.55 27.16
C PHE A 647 -6.45 -10.22 27.57
N TRP A 648 -7.36 -9.72 26.73
CA TRP A 648 -8.09 -8.48 26.99
C TRP A 648 -9.60 -8.72 26.79
N PRO A 649 -10.44 -8.36 27.77
CA PRO A 649 -11.88 -8.23 27.53
C PRO A 649 -12.15 -7.20 26.43
N ILE A 650 -13.08 -7.50 25.52
CA ILE A 650 -13.36 -6.63 24.37
C ILE A 650 -13.67 -5.19 24.79
N ARG A 651 -14.41 -5.01 25.89
CA ARG A 651 -14.77 -3.68 26.42
C ARG A 651 -13.55 -2.89 26.87
N GLU A 652 -12.61 -3.52 27.57
CA GLU A 652 -11.38 -2.86 28.04
C GLU A 652 -10.45 -2.51 26.88
N TYR A 653 -10.30 -3.45 25.93
CA TYR A 653 -9.52 -3.21 24.72
C TYR A 653 -10.08 -2.01 23.93
N THR A 654 -11.40 -1.97 23.71
CA THR A 654 -12.03 -0.88 22.95
C THR A 654 -12.09 0.44 23.71
N ALA A 655 -12.22 0.41 25.04
CA ALA A 655 -12.16 1.62 25.85
C ALA A 655 -10.77 2.27 25.74
N ARG A 656 -9.71 1.48 25.85
CA ARG A 656 -8.33 1.95 25.68
C ARG A 656 -8.05 2.44 24.26
N LEU A 657 -8.56 1.73 23.26
CA LEU A 657 -8.44 2.14 21.85
C LEU A 657 -9.18 3.47 21.61
N TYR A 658 -10.41 3.60 22.10
CA TYR A 658 -11.19 4.83 22.02
C TYR A 658 -10.49 6.02 22.68
N GLU A 659 -9.98 5.85 23.90
CA GLU A 659 -9.23 6.90 24.62
C GLU A 659 -8.02 7.35 23.80
N THR A 660 -7.26 6.39 23.27
CA THR A 660 -6.07 6.66 22.46
C THR A 660 -6.40 7.43 21.18
N LEU A 661 -7.48 7.05 20.48
CA LEU A 661 -7.85 7.64 19.19
C LEU A 661 -8.59 8.98 19.35
N SER A 662 -9.37 9.17 20.41
CA SER A 662 -10.10 10.41 20.67
C SER A 662 -9.17 11.59 20.93
N THR A 663 -8.02 11.34 21.56
CA THR A 663 -6.99 12.36 21.85
C THR A 663 -5.81 12.31 20.88
N LEU A 664 -5.95 11.62 19.73
CA LEU A 664 -4.86 11.46 18.78
C LEU A 664 -4.51 12.81 18.15
N ASP A 665 -3.23 13.21 18.24
CA ASP A 665 -2.73 14.36 17.50
C ASP A 665 -2.62 13.99 16.02
N LEU A 666 -3.54 14.53 15.21
CA LEU A 666 -3.58 14.29 13.77
C LEU A 666 -2.37 14.89 13.02
N ARG A 667 -1.52 15.70 13.67
CA ARG A 667 -0.27 16.22 13.08
C ARG A 667 0.89 15.23 13.20
N ASP A 668 0.86 14.37 14.22
CA ASP A 668 1.85 13.30 14.45
C ASP A 668 1.15 12.03 14.96
N PRO A 669 0.36 11.35 14.10
CA PRO A 669 -0.46 10.21 14.51
C PRO A 669 0.37 9.02 14.99
N GLY A 670 1.68 8.99 14.67
CA GLY A 670 2.58 7.92 15.04
C GLY A 670 3.08 7.96 16.48
N LYS A 671 2.84 9.01 17.27
CA LYS A 671 3.42 9.12 18.62
C LYS A 671 2.67 8.28 19.66
N ASN A 672 1.34 8.23 19.59
CA ASN A 672 0.48 7.62 20.60
C ASN A 672 -0.21 6.32 20.14
N SER A 673 -0.21 6.03 18.83
CA SER A 673 -0.92 4.86 18.24
C SER A 673 -0.04 3.61 18.04
N MET A 674 1.28 3.69 18.27
CA MET A 674 2.24 2.61 17.92
C MET A 674 1.95 1.27 18.60
N SER A 675 1.17 1.25 19.68
CA SER A 675 0.79 0.02 20.36
C SER A 675 -0.29 -0.77 19.61
N PHE A 676 -1.07 -0.10 18.75
CA PHE A 676 -2.22 -0.66 18.02
C PHE A 676 -1.98 -0.73 16.51
N ALA A 677 -1.24 0.22 15.93
CA ALA A 677 -1.08 0.36 14.49
C ALA A 677 0.38 0.53 14.07
N ASP A 678 0.71 0.07 12.87
CA ASP A 678 1.97 0.40 12.21
C ASP A 678 2.03 1.89 11.88
N LYS A 679 3.24 2.46 11.85
CA LYS A 679 3.46 3.88 11.49
C LYS A 679 2.97 4.25 10.08
N ASN A 680 2.78 3.28 9.19
CA ASN A 680 2.28 3.51 7.83
C ASN A 680 0.81 3.13 7.66
N ALA A 681 0.16 2.60 8.71
CA ALA A 681 -1.26 2.29 8.68
C ALA A 681 -2.08 3.59 8.72
N THR A 682 -3.24 3.59 8.07
CA THR A 682 -4.10 4.78 7.96
C THR A 682 -5.41 4.63 8.72
N TRP A 683 -5.84 3.39 9.01
CA TRP A 683 -7.14 3.12 9.64
C TRP A 683 -7.35 3.87 10.96
N HIS A 684 -6.30 3.97 11.79
CA HIS A 684 -6.37 4.61 13.11
C HIS A 684 -6.55 6.13 13.00
N VAL A 685 -5.97 6.74 11.96
CA VAL A 685 -6.16 8.16 11.65
C VAL A 685 -7.58 8.41 11.16
N CYS A 686 -8.13 7.55 10.29
CA CYS A 686 -9.51 7.67 9.82
C CYS A 686 -10.52 7.54 10.96
N ILE A 687 -10.32 6.61 11.90
CA ILE A 687 -11.20 6.49 13.09
C ILE A 687 -11.01 7.69 14.01
N ALA A 688 -9.79 8.18 14.24
CA ALA A 688 -9.59 9.37 15.06
C ALA A 688 -10.31 10.60 14.49
N VAL A 689 -10.22 10.82 13.17
CA VAL A 689 -10.93 11.90 12.47
C VAL A 689 -12.44 11.74 12.60
N ALA A 690 -12.94 10.50 12.50
CA ALA A 690 -14.34 10.21 12.74
C ALA A 690 -14.78 10.64 14.14
N LEU A 691 -14.07 10.20 15.17
CA LEU A 691 -14.39 10.53 16.57
C LEU A 691 -14.28 12.03 16.87
N GLN A 692 -13.35 12.73 16.21
CA GLN A 692 -13.14 14.16 16.42
C GLN A 692 -14.20 15.01 15.70
N ASN A 693 -14.72 14.59 14.54
CA ASN A 693 -15.61 15.38 13.68
C ASN A 693 -17.08 14.92 13.67
N ILE A 694 -17.47 13.91 14.45
CA ILE A 694 -18.89 13.55 14.60
C ILE A 694 -19.69 14.69 15.26
N PRO A 695 -20.97 14.87 14.89
CA PRO A 695 -21.85 15.86 15.50
C PRO A 695 -21.89 15.76 17.03
N SER A 696 -22.01 16.92 17.70
CA SER A 696 -21.96 17.01 19.16
C SER A 696 -23.07 16.21 19.86
N HIS A 697 -24.24 16.07 19.24
CA HIS A 697 -25.35 15.28 19.77
C HIS A 697 -25.07 13.77 19.81
N LEU A 698 -24.07 13.29 19.06
CA LEU A 698 -23.62 11.89 19.06
C LEU A 698 -22.41 11.64 19.96
N LYS A 699 -21.86 12.68 20.62
CA LYS A 699 -20.78 12.56 21.61
C LYS A 699 -21.39 12.50 23.03
N PRO A 700 -21.70 11.32 23.59
CA PRO A 700 -22.10 11.24 25.00
C PRO A 700 -20.94 11.71 25.90
N LEU A 701 -21.27 12.24 27.08
CA LEU A 701 -20.31 12.76 28.07
C LEU A 701 -19.23 11.74 28.48
N ASP A 702 -19.51 10.43 28.34
CA ASP A 702 -18.63 9.32 28.71
C ASP A 702 -17.94 8.61 27.52
N GLY A 703 -18.28 8.97 26.27
CA GLY A 703 -17.77 8.30 25.07
C GLY A 703 -18.25 6.85 24.86
N GLY A 704 -19.21 6.35 25.66
CA GLY A 704 -19.59 4.95 25.70
C GLY A 704 -20.17 4.40 24.39
N ALA A 705 -20.94 5.21 23.66
CA ALA A 705 -21.54 4.82 22.37
C ALA A 705 -20.48 4.59 21.27
N CYS A 706 -19.43 5.40 21.24
CA CYS A 706 -18.33 5.29 20.27
C CYS A 706 -17.47 4.04 20.55
N ALA A 707 -17.10 3.81 21.81
CA ALA A 707 -16.38 2.60 22.20
C ALA A 707 -17.19 1.32 21.92
N THR A 708 -18.51 1.37 22.15
CA THR A 708 -19.44 0.27 21.83
C THR A 708 -19.51 0.02 20.33
N SER A 709 -19.53 1.06 19.50
CA SER A 709 -19.53 0.92 18.04
C SER A 709 -18.26 0.21 17.55
N ILE A 710 -17.09 0.57 18.08
CA ILE A 710 -15.83 -0.13 17.77
C ILE A 710 -15.90 -1.60 18.19
N ALA A 711 -16.40 -1.90 19.40
CA ALA A 711 -16.50 -3.26 19.93
C ALA A 711 -17.44 -4.14 19.11
N SER A 712 -18.59 -3.60 18.73
CA SER A 712 -19.57 -4.28 17.88
C SER A 712 -19.00 -4.54 16.49
N SER A 713 -18.22 -3.62 15.93
CA SER A 713 -17.61 -3.79 14.59
C SER A 713 -16.50 -4.84 14.59
N LEU A 714 -15.60 -4.82 15.59
CA LEU A 714 -14.58 -5.86 15.75
C LEU A 714 -15.21 -7.25 15.92
N THR A 715 -16.30 -7.33 16.69
CA THR A 715 -17.07 -8.55 16.88
C THR A 715 -17.68 -9.06 15.57
N ALA A 716 -18.32 -8.17 14.81
CA ALA A 716 -18.99 -8.52 13.55
C ALA A 716 -17.98 -8.98 12.49
N LEU A 717 -16.76 -8.43 12.49
CA LEU A 717 -15.67 -8.81 11.61
C LEU A 717 -14.92 -10.10 12.06
N GLY A 718 -15.31 -10.71 13.18
CA GLY A 718 -14.68 -11.92 13.70
C GLY A 718 -13.24 -11.72 14.19
N VAL A 719 -12.90 -10.50 14.65
CA VAL A 719 -11.58 -10.18 15.17
C VAL A 719 -11.47 -10.65 16.62
N GLU A 720 -10.73 -11.74 16.83
CA GLU A 720 -10.53 -12.38 18.14
C GLU A 720 -9.05 -12.43 18.53
N GLU A 721 -8.13 -12.28 17.58
CA GLU A 721 -6.69 -12.29 17.80
C GLU A 721 -6.00 -11.24 16.92
N ILE A 722 -5.17 -10.40 17.53
CA ILE A 722 -4.42 -9.33 16.84
C ILE A 722 -2.94 -9.36 17.24
N PRO A 723 -2.06 -8.66 16.51
CA PRO A 723 -0.68 -8.46 16.96
C PRO A 723 -0.64 -7.73 18.31
N GLY A 724 0.21 -8.22 19.21
CA GLY A 724 0.34 -7.68 20.56
C GLY A 724 1.32 -6.51 20.65
N THR A 725 1.54 -6.01 21.86
CA THR A 725 2.47 -4.90 22.12
C THR A 725 3.74 -5.40 22.83
N TYR A 726 4.90 -4.98 22.33
CA TYR A 726 6.19 -5.19 22.98
C TYR A 726 6.95 -3.86 23.07
N ARG A 727 7.33 -3.44 24.29
CA ARG A 727 7.99 -2.15 24.56
C ARG A 727 7.24 -0.95 23.98
N GLY A 728 5.91 -0.95 24.11
CA GLY A 728 5.04 0.12 23.62
C GLY A 728 4.86 0.17 22.10
N LYS A 729 5.32 -0.85 21.36
CA LYS A 729 5.17 -0.94 19.90
C LYS A 729 4.49 -2.23 19.47
N LEU A 730 3.76 -2.16 18.36
CA LEU A 730 3.13 -3.31 17.71
C LEU A 730 4.19 -4.37 17.38
N SER A 731 3.88 -5.63 17.69
CA SER A 731 4.80 -6.75 17.48
C SER A 731 4.05 -7.99 17.00
N TYR A 732 4.53 -8.60 15.92
CA TYR A 732 4.05 -9.89 15.43
C TYR A 732 4.55 -11.06 16.28
N ARG A 733 5.55 -10.84 17.15
CA ARG A 733 6.13 -11.87 18.04
C ARG A 733 5.31 -12.11 19.31
N LYS A 734 4.29 -11.30 19.51
CA LYS A 734 3.28 -11.40 20.56
C LYS A 734 1.91 -11.35 19.89
N THR A 735 0.95 -12.09 20.43
CA THR A 735 -0.45 -11.96 20.04
C THR A 735 -1.28 -11.56 21.23
N THR A 736 -2.37 -10.83 20.97
CA THR A 736 -3.36 -10.43 21.97
C THR A 736 -4.70 -11.03 21.59
N HIS A 737 -5.33 -11.74 22.53
CA HIS A 737 -6.66 -12.30 22.38
C HIS A 737 -7.72 -11.34 22.94
N ILE A 738 -8.73 -11.04 22.13
CA ILE A 738 -9.86 -10.19 22.47
C ILE A 738 -11.10 -11.09 22.69
N ARG A 739 -11.69 -11.09 23.90
CA ARG A 739 -12.83 -11.97 24.25
C ARG A 739 -14.14 -11.24 24.55
N LYS A 740 -15.26 -11.90 24.25
CA LYS A 740 -16.59 -11.54 24.76
C LYS A 740 -16.69 -11.93 26.25
N VAL A 741 -17.30 -11.06 27.06
CA VAL A 741 -17.36 -11.17 28.54
C VAL A 741 -17.98 -12.49 29.03
N TRP A 742 -18.90 -13.10 28.27
CA TRP A 742 -19.57 -14.37 28.60
C TRP A 742 -18.64 -15.60 28.69
N ASP A 743 -17.44 -15.55 28.10
CA ASP A 743 -16.44 -16.64 28.15
C ASP A 743 -15.63 -16.71 29.45
N LEU A 744 -15.70 -15.67 30.30
CA LEU A 744 -15.01 -15.62 31.59
C LEU A 744 -15.82 -16.30 32.71
N GLU A 745 -17.13 -16.04 32.77
CA GLU A 745 -18.03 -16.64 33.75
C GLU A 745 -18.18 -18.15 33.58
N SER A 746 -18.17 -18.63 32.33
CA SER A 746 -18.23 -20.06 32.00
C SER A 746 -16.94 -20.82 32.36
N ARG A 747 -15.80 -20.13 32.46
CA ARG A 747 -14.52 -20.71 32.92
C ARG A 747 -14.44 -20.78 34.44
N GLN A 748 -14.95 -19.78 35.16
CA GLN A 748 -15.07 -19.85 36.63
C GLN A 748 -16.02 -20.97 37.07
N ARG A 749 -17.10 -21.26 36.33
CA ARG A 749 -18.00 -22.39 36.62
C ARG A 749 -17.40 -23.77 36.32
N ARG A 750 -16.41 -23.90 35.42
CA ARG A 750 -15.78 -25.20 35.08
C ARG A 750 -14.60 -25.60 35.97
N VAL A 751 -14.06 -24.68 36.78
CA VAL A 751 -12.94 -24.97 37.70
C VAL A 751 -13.43 -25.46 39.07
N ALA A 752 -14.74 -25.35 39.36
CA ALA A 752 -15.34 -25.71 40.65
C ALA A 752 -16.01 -27.10 40.71
N TRP A 753 -15.65 -28.05 39.83
CA TRP A 753 -16.23 -29.41 39.87
C TRP A 753 -15.17 -30.50 40.01
N LYS A 754 -14.94 -30.95 41.25
CA LYS A 754 -14.52 -32.32 41.57
C LYS A 754 -15.39 -32.84 42.72
N PRO A 755 -15.84 -34.11 42.65
CA PRO A 755 -16.91 -34.63 43.48
C PRO A 755 -16.41 -35.05 44.86
N ARG A 756 -17.14 -34.67 45.91
CA ARG A 756 -17.09 -35.36 47.21
C ARG A 756 -18.47 -35.89 47.56
N ARG A 757 -18.44 -37.10 48.12
CA ARG A 757 -19.59 -37.93 48.45
C ARG A 757 -20.43 -37.28 49.56
N HIS A 758 -21.72 -37.58 49.47
CA HIS A 758 -22.76 -37.54 50.49
C HIS A 758 -22.24 -37.53 51.93
N GLU A 759 -22.65 -36.53 52.69
CA GLU A 759 -23.41 -36.73 53.94
C GLU A 759 -24.06 -35.39 54.34
N ASP A 760 -25.35 -35.50 54.63
CA ASP A 760 -26.23 -34.63 55.41
C ASP A 760 -26.73 -33.28 54.85
N LEU A 761 -27.91 -33.44 54.25
CA LEU A 761 -29.03 -32.49 54.11
C LEU A 761 -29.58 -32.01 55.47
N LEU A 762 -30.49 -31.01 55.36
CA LEU A 762 -31.42 -30.40 56.33
C LEU A 762 -30.95 -28.98 56.71
N ASP A 763 -31.70 -27.89 56.55
CA ASP A 763 -33.12 -27.63 56.28
C ASP A 763 -33.28 -26.12 55.91
N PRO A 764 -34.46 -25.53 55.63
CA PRO A 764 -34.71 -24.73 54.43
C PRO A 764 -35.38 -23.37 54.75
N THR A 765 -34.65 -22.25 54.75
CA THR A 765 -35.28 -20.95 55.08
C THR A 765 -34.87 -19.75 54.22
N THR A 766 -34.20 -19.92 53.09
CA THR A 766 -33.77 -18.77 52.28
C THR A 766 -34.42 -18.71 50.90
N LEU A 767 -35.73 -18.45 50.88
CA LEU A 767 -36.41 -18.00 49.65
C LEU A 767 -37.70 -17.20 49.91
N SER A 768 -37.55 -16.02 50.52
CA SER A 768 -38.45 -14.84 50.44
C SER A 768 -37.82 -13.76 51.35
N ALA A 769 -37.58 -12.50 51.01
CA ALA A 769 -38.19 -11.66 50.02
C ALA A 769 -37.20 -10.60 49.52
N ARG A 770 -37.46 -10.21 48.27
CA ARG A 770 -37.01 -9.02 47.56
C ARG A 770 -37.23 -7.72 48.35
N ASN A 771 -36.27 -6.82 48.15
CA ASN A 771 -36.41 -5.37 48.00
C ASN A 771 -36.63 -4.51 49.26
N GLY A 772 -35.58 -3.79 49.63
CA GLY A 772 -35.66 -2.59 50.45
C GLY A 772 -34.28 -1.92 50.54
N ILE A 773 -34.11 -0.82 49.81
CA ILE A 773 -32.95 0.08 49.93
C ILE A 773 -32.97 0.71 51.32
N PHE A 774 -31.90 0.59 52.10
CA PHE A 774 -31.45 1.62 53.05
C PHE A 774 -29.98 1.41 53.38
N GLU A 775 -29.25 2.53 53.38
CA GLU A 775 -27.83 2.66 53.71
C GLU A 775 -27.52 2.09 55.10
N GLU A 776 -26.55 1.18 55.20
CA GLU A 776 -25.94 0.84 56.48
C GLU A 776 -24.42 0.97 56.39
N ARG A 777 -23.89 1.77 57.30
CA ARG A 777 -22.48 2.07 57.53
C ARG A 777 -21.69 0.77 57.61
N ILE A 778 -20.71 0.60 56.72
CA ILE A 778 -19.63 -0.34 56.96
C ILE A 778 -18.75 0.28 58.04
N GLU A 779 -18.94 -0.17 59.28
CA GLU A 779 -17.98 0.03 60.35
C GLU A 779 -16.64 -0.59 59.92
N ASN A 780 -15.60 0.24 59.86
CA ASN A 780 -14.24 -0.22 59.61
C ASN A 780 -13.85 -1.20 60.74
N PRO A 781 -13.32 -2.40 60.43
CA PRO A 781 -12.67 -3.20 61.45
C PRO A 781 -11.47 -2.44 62.03
N PRO A 782 -11.10 -2.65 63.31
CA PRO A 782 -9.97 -1.94 63.92
C PRO A 782 -8.67 -2.25 63.15
N PRO A 783 -7.78 -1.28 62.95
CA PRO A 783 -6.52 -1.52 62.26
C PRO A 783 -5.67 -2.52 63.06
N ALA A 784 -5.26 -3.62 62.40
CA ALA A 784 -4.22 -4.48 62.89
C ALA A 784 -2.96 -3.64 63.18
N ALA A 785 -2.37 -3.80 64.37
CA ALA A 785 -1.18 -3.04 64.75
C ALA A 785 0.01 -3.47 63.88
N LEU A 786 0.36 -2.63 62.90
CA LEU A 786 1.43 -2.91 61.95
C LEU A 786 2.80 -2.79 62.62
N HIS A 787 3.55 -3.89 62.74
CA HIS A 787 4.85 -3.92 63.43
C HIS A 787 5.99 -4.30 62.48
N PHE A 788 6.99 -3.42 62.32
CA PHE A 788 8.22 -3.75 61.58
C PHE A 788 9.11 -4.72 62.38
N LYS A 789 9.67 -5.74 61.69
CA LYS A 789 10.51 -6.78 62.31
C LYS A 789 11.95 -6.35 62.62
N PHE A 790 12.36 -5.14 62.22
CA PHE A 790 13.69 -4.60 62.48
C PHE A 790 13.67 -3.64 63.68
N GLN A 791 14.71 -3.68 64.51
CA GLN A 791 14.84 -2.79 65.66
C GLN A 791 15.57 -1.51 65.27
N THR A 792 14.98 -0.37 65.61
CA THR A 792 15.63 0.93 65.47
C THR A 792 15.90 1.50 66.88
N PRO A 793 17.10 2.06 67.16
CA PRO A 793 18.13 2.39 66.19
C PRO A 793 18.97 1.16 65.92
N PHE A 794 19.48 1.04 64.71
CA PHE A 794 20.29 -0.10 64.32
C PHE A 794 21.61 -0.06 65.09
N SER A 795 21.80 -0.98 66.05
CA SER A 795 23.06 -1.17 66.77
C SER A 795 24.09 -1.96 65.96
N GLU A 796 23.61 -2.67 64.94
CA GLU A 796 24.38 -3.53 64.04
C GLU A 796 23.78 -3.44 62.63
N LEU A 797 24.58 -3.73 61.62
CA LEU A 797 24.14 -3.68 60.22
C LEU A 797 23.09 -4.77 59.97
N PRO A 798 21.93 -4.47 59.33
CA PRO A 798 20.94 -5.49 59.02
C PRO A 798 21.53 -6.64 58.20
N LYS A 799 21.27 -7.89 58.63
CA LYS A 799 21.81 -9.11 58.01
C LYS A 799 21.64 -9.15 56.49
N MET A 800 20.52 -8.68 55.95
CA MET A 800 20.28 -8.61 54.50
C MET A 800 21.26 -7.69 53.74
N ILE A 801 21.72 -6.60 54.37
CA ILE A 801 22.72 -5.70 53.79
C ILE A 801 24.11 -6.31 53.95
N GLU A 802 24.39 -6.88 55.14
CA GLU A 802 25.66 -7.54 55.43
C GLU A 802 25.92 -8.76 54.51
N GLU A 803 24.96 -9.68 54.41
CA GLU A 803 25.01 -10.85 53.52
C GLU A 803 25.08 -10.44 52.05
N GLY A 804 24.37 -9.38 51.66
CA GLY A 804 24.45 -8.79 50.33
C GLY A 804 25.83 -8.24 50.00
N CYS A 805 26.44 -7.48 50.91
CA CYS A 805 27.80 -6.95 50.77
C CYS A 805 28.84 -8.09 50.73
N ASN A 806 28.72 -9.08 51.61
CA ASN A 806 29.59 -10.27 51.63
C ASN A 806 29.45 -11.12 50.36
N GLY A 807 28.24 -11.22 49.80
CA GLY A 807 27.98 -11.83 48.51
C GLY A 807 28.69 -11.08 47.38
N LEU A 808 28.54 -9.76 47.33
CA LEU A 808 29.20 -8.92 46.32
C LEU A 808 30.73 -9.01 46.43
N MET A 809 31.30 -8.93 47.64
CA MET A 809 32.76 -9.03 47.84
C MET A 809 33.31 -10.37 47.35
N ARG A 810 32.64 -11.49 47.64
CA ARG A 810 33.03 -12.83 47.14
C ARG A 810 32.98 -12.93 45.61
N ASP A 811 31.93 -12.39 44.99
CA ASP A 811 31.77 -12.43 43.53
C ASP A 811 32.87 -11.63 42.79
N TYR A 812 33.40 -10.57 43.41
CA TYR A 812 34.37 -9.68 42.78
C TYR A 812 35.83 -9.94 43.17
N GLN A 813 36.09 -10.76 44.20
CA GLN A 813 37.44 -11.18 44.60
C GLN A 813 38.23 -11.88 43.46
N THR A 814 37.55 -12.53 42.51
CA THR A 814 38.20 -13.25 41.39
C THR A 814 38.40 -12.43 40.12
N SER A 815 37.74 -11.27 39.98
CA SER A 815 37.73 -10.52 38.71
C SER A 815 38.06 -9.03 38.81
N THR A 816 37.97 -8.40 39.99
CA THR A 816 38.31 -6.98 40.19
C THR A 816 38.51 -6.68 41.69
N THR A 817 39.74 -6.79 42.20
CA THR A 817 40.08 -6.58 43.63
C THR A 817 39.67 -5.20 44.17
N ILE A 818 39.63 -4.18 43.31
CA ILE A 818 39.22 -2.81 43.65
C ILE A 818 37.78 -2.75 44.21
N ILE A 819 36.85 -3.58 43.71
CA ILE A 819 35.44 -3.53 44.14
C ILE A 819 35.28 -4.04 45.57
N ALA A 820 35.95 -5.15 45.90
CA ALA A 820 35.90 -5.71 47.24
C ALA A 820 36.55 -4.76 48.26
N THR A 821 37.69 -4.15 47.91
CA THR A 821 38.36 -3.15 48.75
C THR A 821 37.48 -1.93 49.02
N GLN A 822 36.74 -1.43 48.04
CA GLN A 822 35.88 -0.26 48.24
C GLN A 822 34.58 -0.54 48.98
N ILE A 823 34.03 -1.76 48.86
CA ILE A 823 32.93 -2.18 49.74
C ILE A 823 33.43 -2.25 51.18
N GLN A 824 34.59 -2.86 51.42
CA GLN A 824 35.19 -2.93 52.75
C GLN A 824 35.49 -1.54 53.32
N ALA A 825 36.13 -0.66 52.55
CA ALA A 825 36.40 0.72 52.95
C ALA A 825 35.12 1.51 53.24
N THR A 826 34.00 1.21 52.56
CA THR A 826 32.69 1.80 52.88
C THR A 826 32.19 1.31 54.22
N LEU A 827 32.29 0.01 54.51
CA LEU A 827 31.86 -0.58 55.78
C LEU A 827 32.72 -0.07 56.95
N ASP A 828 34.03 0.09 56.75
CA ASP A 828 34.98 0.50 57.80
C ASP A 828 34.77 1.94 58.29
N VAL A 829 34.17 2.81 57.45
CA VAL A 829 33.88 4.21 57.81
C VAL A 829 32.43 4.45 58.23
N LEU A 830 31.60 3.40 58.30
CA LEU A 830 30.22 3.52 58.76
C LEU A 830 30.17 3.82 60.26
N ASP A 831 29.67 5.01 60.60
CA ASP A 831 29.21 5.29 61.94
C ASP A 831 27.72 4.98 62.03
N LEU A 832 27.38 3.84 62.65
CA LEU A 832 25.98 3.47 62.87
C LEU A 832 25.26 4.46 63.80
N GLN A 833 25.97 5.30 64.56
CA GLN A 833 25.33 6.35 65.36
C GLN A 833 25.00 7.60 64.53
N ASP A 834 25.47 7.72 63.27
CA ASP A 834 25.12 8.85 62.39
C ASP A 834 23.61 8.77 62.01
N PRO A 835 22.80 9.79 62.35
CA PRO A 835 21.38 9.87 61.98
C PRO A 835 21.10 9.64 60.48
N ILE A 836 22.03 10.02 59.60
CA ILE A 836 21.88 9.84 58.15
C ILE A 836 22.11 8.37 57.75
N VAL A 837 23.06 7.69 58.40
CA VAL A 837 23.27 6.25 58.20
C VAL A 837 22.06 5.48 58.70
N GLN A 838 21.52 5.86 59.86
CA GLN A 838 20.26 5.29 60.39
C GLN A 838 19.09 5.47 59.41
N LEU A 839 18.95 6.65 58.79
CA LEU A 839 17.93 6.90 57.77
C LEU A 839 18.10 6.00 56.54
N ALA A 840 19.33 5.81 56.05
CA ALA A 840 19.62 4.90 54.94
C ALA A 840 19.22 3.44 55.26
N LEU A 841 19.45 3.00 56.49
CA LEU A 841 19.08 1.67 56.97
C LEU A 841 17.55 1.51 57.07
N ILE A 842 16.85 2.53 57.58
CA ILE A 842 15.37 2.55 57.60
C ILE A 842 14.81 2.44 56.19
N LEU A 843 15.27 3.30 55.26
CA LEU A 843 14.80 3.30 53.87
C LEU A 843 15.05 1.96 53.18
N THR A 844 16.27 1.42 53.31
CA THR A 844 16.63 0.13 52.70
C THR A 844 15.77 -1.00 53.28
N SER A 845 15.59 -1.02 54.60
CA SER A 845 14.82 -2.06 55.29
C SER A 845 13.35 -2.03 54.87
N VAL A 846 12.71 -0.86 54.84
CA VAL A 846 11.29 -0.71 54.43
C VAL A 846 11.08 -1.04 52.96
N LEU A 847 11.93 -0.51 52.06
CA LEU A 847 11.81 -0.73 50.62
C LEU A 847 12.10 -2.18 50.21
N SER A 848 12.70 -2.98 51.10
CA SER A 848 12.96 -4.40 50.88
C SER A 848 11.77 -5.31 51.22
N ILE A 849 10.77 -4.81 51.96
CA ILE A 849 9.63 -5.61 52.43
C ILE A 849 8.73 -6.11 51.28
N PRO A 850 8.29 -5.27 50.32
CA PRO A 850 7.32 -5.70 49.32
C PRO A 850 7.94 -6.69 48.32
N THR A 851 7.14 -7.62 47.83
CA THR A 851 7.51 -8.53 46.73
C THR A 851 6.49 -8.39 45.60
N PRO A 852 6.91 -7.99 44.38
CA PRO A 852 8.28 -7.69 43.94
C PRO A 852 8.86 -6.40 44.54
N LEU A 853 10.20 -6.26 44.51
CA LEU A 853 10.91 -5.06 44.99
C LEU A 853 10.59 -3.83 44.11
N PRO A 854 10.65 -2.61 44.66
CA PRO A 854 10.34 -1.39 43.92
C PRO A 854 11.50 -0.93 43.01
N CYS A 855 11.18 -0.42 41.83
CA CYS A 855 12.10 0.38 41.00
C CYS A 855 11.36 1.54 40.31
N CYS A 856 12.07 2.46 39.63
CA CYS A 856 11.42 3.57 38.93
C CYS A 856 11.20 3.27 37.44
N PRO A 857 10.02 3.65 36.88
CA PRO A 857 9.69 3.41 35.49
C PRO A 857 10.60 4.17 34.52
N ARG A 858 10.93 3.52 33.40
CA ARG A 858 11.72 4.12 32.31
C ARG A 858 10.94 5.08 31.42
N VAL A 859 9.64 5.25 31.67
CA VAL A 859 8.74 6.13 30.91
C VAL A 859 7.92 6.92 31.92
N SER A 860 7.79 8.23 31.74
CA SER A 860 6.97 9.08 32.62
C SER A 860 5.50 8.68 32.53
N GLY A 861 4.97 8.08 33.59
CA GLY A 861 3.56 7.71 33.78
C GLY A 861 3.02 8.25 35.11
N ARG A 862 1.76 7.90 35.44
CA ARG A 862 1.07 8.34 36.67
C ARG A 862 1.64 7.69 37.97
N SER A 863 2.35 6.56 37.89
CA SER A 863 2.98 5.86 39.03
C SER A 863 4.48 6.12 39.09
N LYS A 864 5.03 6.38 40.27
CA LYS A 864 6.45 6.65 40.55
C LYS A 864 7.27 5.37 40.77
N PHE A 865 6.61 4.27 41.15
CA PHE A 865 7.24 2.96 41.34
C PHE A 865 6.66 1.91 40.37
N GLU A 866 7.49 0.93 39.97
CA GLU A 866 7.15 -0.24 39.15
C GLU A 866 7.80 -1.52 39.71
N ASP A 867 7.31 -2.68 39.29
CA ASP A 867 7.81 -4.00 39.74
C ASP A 867 9.21 -4.31 39.21
N HIS A 868 10.14 -4.66 40.11
CA HIS A 868 11.47 -5.15 39.72
C HIS A 868 11.40 -6.58 39.15
N ALA A 869 11.92 -6.77 37.93
CA ALA A 869 11.61 -7.89 37.03
C ALA A 869 12.13 -9.31 37.42
N LYS A 870 12.73 -9.56 38.59
CA LYS A 870 13.27 -10.90 38.96
C LYS A 870 13.03 -11.31 40.42
N ARG A 871 12.58 -12.56 40.60
CA ARG A 871 12.12 -13.22 41.84
C ARG A 871 13.27 -13.65 42.78
N GLY A 872 13.15 -13.30 44.06
CA GLY A 872 13.50 -14.16 45.21
C GLY A 872 14.97 -14.29 45.64
N ARG A 873 15.93 -14.47 44.73
CA ARG A 873 17.36 -14.72 45.10
C ARG A 873 18.29 -13.50 45.01
N GLU A 874 17.74 -12.32 44.76
CA GLU A 874 18.51 -11.08 44.56
C GLU A 874 18.19 -9.99 45.61
N LYS A 875 17.39 -10.28 46.64
CA LYS A 875 16.94 -9.28 47.63
C LYS A 875 18.10 -8.69 48.44
N ASP A 876 18.98 -9.53 48.98
CA ASP A 876 20.12 -9.08 49.80
C ASP A 876 21.11 -8.27 48.95
N ARG A 877 21.35 -8.72 47.71
CA ARG A 877 22.16 -7.98 46.73
C ARG A 877 21.54 -6.62 46.38
N TRP A 878 20.22 -6.57 46.18
CA TRP A 878 19.51 -5.31 45.91
C TRP A 878 19.62 -4.34 47.09
N CYS A 879 19.45 -4.85 48.32
CA CYS A 879 19.60 -4.06 49.55
C CYS A 879 21.01 -3.50 49.69
N ALA A 880 22.04 -4.32 49.46
CA ALA A 880 23.44 -3.90 49.48
C ALA A 880 23.73 -2.84 48.42
N VAL A 881 23.26 -3.01 47.18
CA VAL A 881 23.46 -2.02 46.11
C VAL A 881 22.76 -0.69 46.40
N LEU A 882 21.55 -0.72 46.98
CA LEU A 882 20.83 0.50 47.38
C LEU A 882 21.60 1.25 48.46
N PHE A 883 21.98 0.53 49.52
CA PHE A 883 22.69 1.08 50.66
C PHE A 883 24.05 1.66 50.27
N LEU A 884 24.87 0.91 49.52
CA LEU A 884 26.18 1.39 49.06
C LEU A 884 26.07 2.64 48.19
N LYS A 885 25.08 2.70 47.28
CA LYS A 885 24.85 3.90 46.46
C LYS A 885 24.47 5.12 47.31
N MET A 886 23.68 4.92 48.35
CA MET A 886 23.35 6.00 49.28
C MET A 886 24.58 6.49 50.05
N MET A 887 25.44 5.56 50.50
CA MET A 887 26.69 5.87 51.20
C MET A 887 27.70 6.60 50.31
N TRP A 888 27.78 6.31 49.01
CA TRP A 888 28.68 7.02 48.09
C TRP A 888 28.32 8.51 47.93
N PHE A 889 27.03 8.87 48.01
CA PHE A 889 26.65 10.28 48.04
C PHE A 889 26.95 10.94 49.39
N ARG A 890 26.92 10.19 50.50
CA ARG A 890 27.27 10.67 51.85
C ARG A 890 28.79 10.83 52.04
N TYR A 891 29.57 9.93 51.45
CA TYR A 891 31.03 9.89 51.50
C TYR A 891 31.61 9.86 50.07
N PRO A 892 31.61 11.01 49.36
CA PRO A 892 32.05 11.07 47.96
C PRO A 892 33.49 10.59 47.71
N ARG A 893 34.34 10.62 48.74
CA ARG A 893 35.72 10.11 48.69
C ARG A 893 35.81 8.60 48.44
N LEU A 894 34.73 7.87 48.70
CA LEU A 894 34.62 6.41 48.49
C LEU A 894 34.06 6.07 47.09
N ALA A 895 33.70 7.08 46.29
CA ALA A 895 33.04 6.92 44.99
C ALA A 895 34.02 7.11 43.82
N GLU A 896 35.05 6.26 43.72
CA GLU A 896 35.98 6.29 42.57
C GLU A 896 35.25 6.01 41.26
N THR A 897 35.49 6.84 40.24
CA THR A 897 34.76 6.84 38.96
C THR A 897 34.82 5.49 38.24
N GLU A 898 35.92 4.76 38.38
CA GLU A 898 36.16 3.45 37.77
C GLU A 898 35.37 2.34 38.47
N PHE A 899 35.22 2.43 39.79
CA PHE A 899 34.41 1.53 40.62
C PHE A 899 32.91 1.69 40.34
N VAL A 900 32.41 2.93 40.28
CA VAL A 900 31.00 3.22 39.94
C VAL A 900 30.66 2.74 38.53
N LYS A 901 31.60 2.87 37.59
CA LYS A 901 31.45 2.36 36.21
C LYS A 901 31.42 0.83 36.18
N CYS A 902 32.37 0.16 36.83
CA CYS A 902 32.49 -1.29 36.84
C CYS A 902 31.30 -1.98 37.55
N LEU A 903 30.83 -1.42 38.67
CA LEU A 903 29.64 -1.93 39.38
C LEU A 903 28.37 -1.78 38.52
N ASN A 904 28.21 -0.67 37.79
CA ASN A 904 27.06 -0.43 36.91
C ASN A 904 27.12 -1.23 35.58
N GLU A 905 28.31 -1.58 35.09
CA GLU A 905 28.53 -2.37 33.86
C GLU A 905 28.36 -3.87 34.11
N LYS A 906 28.96 -4.41 35.19
CA LYS A 906 28.90 -5.84 35.52
C LYS A 906 27.55 -6.28 36.10
N GLN A 907 26.79 -5.38 36.75
CA GLN A 907 25.46 -5.66 37.29
C GLN A 907 24.33 -5.30 36.32
N GLY A 908 24.50 -5.60 35.02
CA GLY A 908 23.66 -5.15 33.90
C GLY A 908 22.13 -5.26 34.04
N HIS A 909 21.63 -5.94 35.08
CA HIS A 909 20.22 -6.22 35.34
C HIS A 909 19.70 -5.84 36.75
N GLN A 910 20.54 -5.32 37.68
CA GLN A 910 20.15 -4.88 39.05
C GLN A 910 20.31 -3.36 39.25
N LYS A 911 20.08 -2.58 38.19
CA LYS A 911 20.42 -1.15 38.14
C LYS A 911 19.43 -0.31 38.95
N ILE A 912 19.73 -0.05 40.23
CA ILE A 912 19.09 1.03 40.98
C ILE A 912 19.44 2.35 40.29
N SER A 913 18.44 2.98 39.67
CA SER A 913 18.61 4.19 38.88
C SER A 913 18.80 5.42 39.76
N ILE A 914 19.43 6.46 39.23
CA ILE A 914 19.50 7.76 39.92
C ILE A 914 18.11 8.36 40.12
N ALA A 915 17.17 8.08 39.20
CA ALA A 915 15.77 8.44 39.36
C ALA A 915 15.15 7.81 40.62
N PHE A 916 15.49 6.55 40.95
CA PHE A 916 15.03 5.91 42.18
C PHE A 916 15.54 6.62 43.44
N LEU A 917 16.81 7.04 43.45
CA LEU A 917 17.37 7.83 44.57
C LEU A 917 16.75 9.23 44.70
N LEU A 918 16.29 9.81 43.58
CA LEU A 918 15.53 11.07 43.57
C LEU A 918 14.14 10.88 44.15
N GLU A 919 13.43 9.82 43.75
CA GLU A 919 12.07 9.56 44.24
C GLU A 919 12.03 9.24 45.73
N ILE A 920 12.96 8.44 46.26
CA ILE A 920 13.06 8.21 47.72
C ILE A 920 13.64 9.44 48.47
N GLY A 921 13.97 10.51 47.73
CA GLY A 921 14.42 11.79 48.25
C GLY A 921 15.82 11.77 48.86
N TRP A 922 16.68 10.83 48.47
CA TRP A 922 18.07 10.76 48.96
C TRP A 922 18.98 11.79 48.28
N VAL A 923 18.75 12.04 47.00
CA VAL A 923 19.48 13.04 46.20
C VAL A 923 18.53 14.07 45.60
N ARG A 924 19.06 15.20 45.13
CA ARG A 924 18.33 16.23 44.38
C ARG A 924 19.10 16.66 43.12
N LEU A 925 18.38 17.19 42.13
CA LEU A 925 18.98 17.72 40.90
C LEU A 925 19.85 18.96 41.19
N ARG A 926 20.97 19.09 40.47
CA ARG A 926 21.74 20.34 40.42
C ARG A 926 20.97 21.36 39.57
N ALA A 927 20.98 22.63 39.97
CA ALA A 927 20.12 23.69 39.43
C ALA A 927 20.17 23.91 37.90
N SER A 928 21.22 23.41 37.22
CA SER A 928 21.44 23.59 35.78
C SER A 928 20.98 22.43 34.88
N VAL A 929 20.40 21.35 35.43
CA VAL A 929 20.09 20.13 34.64
C VAL A 929 18.60 20.01 34.31
N ARG A 930 18.26 19.95 33.00
CA ARG A 930 16.90 19.75 32.47
C ARG A 930 16.66 18.38 31.79
N ARG A 931 17.50 17.38 32.09
CA ARG A 931 17.42 16.05 31.45
C ARG A 931 16.35 15.17 32.11
N GLN A 932 15.55 14.49 31.29
CA GLN A 932 14.50 13.55 31.73
C GLN A 932 15.04 12.32 32.48
N PHE A 933 16.30 11.92 32.23
CA PHE A 933 16.99 10.84 32.95
C PHE A 933 18.34 11.33 33.49
N PRO A 934 18.42 11.74 34.77
CA PRO A 934 19.62 12.32 35.35
C PRO A 934 20.74 11.29 35.51
N ARG A 935 21.97 11.68 35.17
CA ARG A 935 23.21 10.92 35.42
C ARG A 935 23.69 11.15 36.85
N PRO A 936 24.62 10.32 37.39
CA PRO A 936 25.16 10.52 38.74
C PRO A 936 25.74 11.93 38.98
N ASN A 937 26.38 12.52 37.96
CA ASN A 937 26.94 13.88 38.04
C ASN A 937 25.89 15.00 38.00
N ASP A 938 24.65 14.68 37.59
CA ASP A 938 23.54 15.62 37.47
C ASP A 938 22.83 15.85 38.82
N VAL A 939 23.13 15.02 39.83
CA VAL A 939 22.53 15.07 41.17
C VAL A 939 23.57 15.40 42.24
N LYS A 940 23.10 15.80 43.41
CA LYS A 940 23.89 15.91 44.65
C LYS A 940 23.06 15.40 45.83
N LEU A 941 23.72 15.02 46.92
CA LEU A 941 23.03 14.67 48.16
C LEU A 941 22.09 15.80 48.58
N VAL A 942 20.92 15.44 49.12
CA VAL A 942 20.06 16.40 49.81
C VAL A 942 20.83 17.00 50.99
N GLU A 943 20.50 18.24 51.39
CA GLU A 943 21.19 18.92 52.49
C GLU A 943 21.12 18.08 53.78
N ILE A 944 22.24 18.04 54.51
CA ILE A 944 22.45 17.16 55.67
C ILE A 944 21.37 17.42 56.73
N GLU A 945 21.00 18.68 56.90
CA GLU A 945 19.97 19.17 57.81
C GLU A 945 18.60 18.55 57.46
N ILE A 946 18.22 18.56 56.18
CA ILE A 946 16.96 17.98 55.69
C ILE A 946 16.93 16.46 55.89
N LEU A 947 18.07 15.77 55.68
CA LEU A 947 18.16 14.34 55.92
C LEU A 947 18.08 14.00 57.42
N ARG A 948 18.66 14.82 58.30
CA ARG A 948 18.54 14.67 59.76
C ARG A 948 17.10 14.90 60.25
N GLU A 949 16.43 15.94 59.75
CA GLU A 949 15.02 16.15 60.03
C GLU A 949 14.16 14.96 59.59
N ARG A 950 14.42 14.44 58.39
CA ARG A 950 13.71 13.26 57.88
C ARG A 950 13.96 12.02 58.73
N TYR A 951 15.19 11.82 59.23
CA TYR A 951 15.49 10.77 60.19
C TYR A 951 14.62 10.88 61.44
N HIS A 952 14.60 12.04 62.11
CA HIS A 952 13.80 12.23 63.33
C HIS A 952 12.30 12.02 63.09
N GLN A 953 11.79 12.44 61.93
CA GLN A 953 10.41 12.19 61.54
C GLN A 953 10.14 10.69 61.34
N TYR A 954 10.97 10.00 60.55
CA TYR A 954 10.76 8.58 60.23
C TYR A 954 10.94 7.71 61.48
N TRP A 955 11.92 8.04 62.30
CA TRP A 955 12.15 7.46 63.61
C TRP A 955 10.91 7.49 64.51
N GLY A 956 10.25 8.65 64.62
CA GLY A 956 9.01 8.79 65.39
C GLY A 956 7.85 8.00 64.78
N LEU A 957 7.72 8.01 63.45
CA LEU A 957 6.65 7.31 62.75
C LEU A 957 6.75 5.79 62.84
N ILE A 958 7.96 5.20 62.87
CA ILE A 958 8.16 3.76 63.03
C ILE A 958 7.45 3.20 64.27
N ARG A 959 7.33 3.99 65.34
CA ARG A 959 6.74 3.55 66.63
C ARG A 959 5.29 3.99 66.81
N VAL A 960 4.91 5.15 66.27
CA VAL A 960 3.62 5.79 66.54
C VAL A 960 2.64 5.68 65.37
N ASN A 961 3.12 5.69 64.12
CA ASN A 961 2.28 5.57 62.93
C ASN A 961 3.06 4.88 61.77
N PRO A 962 3.21 3.54 61.83
CA PRO A 962 3.94 2.77 60.82
C PRO A 962 3.33 2.90 59.42
N GLN A 963 2.00 2.98 59.31
CA GLN A 963 1.31 3.21 58.04
C GLN A 963 1.65 4.60 57.45
N GLY A 964 1.66 5.64 58.28
CA GLY A 964 2.06 6.99 57.85
C GLY A 964 3.52 7.09 57.42
N LEU A 965 4.40 6.20 57.90
CA LEU A 965 5.75 6.05 57.36
C LEU A 965 5.72 5.50 55.94
N LEU A 966 4.94 4.43 55.69
CA LEU A 966 4.82 3.80 54.37
C LEU A 966 4.25 4.77 53.34
N GLU A 967 3.20 5.51 53.69
CA GLU A 967 2.61 6.54 52.83
C GLU A 967 3.63 7.62 52.46
N ARG A 968 4.54 7.99 53.36
CA ARG A 968 5.59 8.97 53.07
C ARG A 968 6.70 8.42 52.20
N ILE A 969 7.11 7.17 52.38
CA ILE A 969 8.17 6.54 51.58
C ILE A 969 7.68 6.24 50.15
N PHE A 970 6.44 5.78 50.01
CA PHE A 970 5.83 5.43 48.73
C PHE A 970 4.97 6.55 48.13
N HIS A 971 5.08 7.80 48.63
CA HIS A 971 4.34 8.98 48.13
C HIS A 971 2.81 8.79 48.05
N GLY A 972 2.23 7.99 48.93
CA GLY A 972 0.80 7.69 48.97
C GLY A 972 0.32 6.67 47.92
N GLU A 973 1.23 5.97 47.24
CA GLU A 973 0.86 4.89 46.32
C GLU A 973 0.31 3.68 47.08
N LYS A 974 -1.03 3.62 47.15
CA LYS A 974 -1.77 2.62 47.92
C LYS A 974 -1.34 1.18 47.62
N GLU A 975 -1.06 0.86 46.35
CA GLU A 975 -0.61 -0.48 45.96
C GLU A 975 0.68 -0.92 46.66
N TRP A 976 1.65 -0.02 46.84
CA TRP A 976 2.91 -0.35 47.51
C TRP A 976 2.76 -0.41 49.02
N VAL A 977 1.93 0.47 49.60
CA VAL A 977 1.59 0.44 51.02
C VAL A 977 0.91 -0.88 51.37
N ASP A 978 -0.12 -1.27 50.60
CA ASP A 978 -0.89 -2.51 50.81
C ASP A 978 0.00 -3.76 50.70
N ARG A 979 0.97 -3.77 49.77
CA ARG A 979 1.95 -4.88 49.62
C ARG A 979 2.86 -5.02 50.83
N VAL A 980 3.25 -3.90 51.46
CA VAL A 980 4.08 -3.94 52.67
C VAL A 980 3.26 -4.38 53.87
N VAL A 981 2.02 -3.86 54.01
CA VAL A 981 1.07 -4.29 55.04
C VAL A 981 0.85 -5.81 54.97
N ALA A 982 0.54 -6.33 53.78
CA ALA A 982 0.31 -7.75 53.56
C ALA A 982 1.54 -8.66 53.78
N ALA A 983 2.75 -8.09 53.83
CA ALA A 983 3.98 -8.83 54.12
C ALA A 983 4.41 -8.75 55.60
N LEU A 984 3.75 -7.88 56.38
CA LEU A 984 3.98 -7.68 57.81
C LEU A 984 2.91 -8.35 58.67
N ASP A 985 1.67 -8.46 58.16
CA ASP A 985 0.67 -9.44 58.60
C ASP A 985 1.16 -10.87 58.33
#